data_AF-A0A6N7GDN0-F1
#
_entry.id   AF-A0A6N7GDN0-F1
#
_cell.length_a   1.000
_cell.length_b   1.000
_cell.length_c   1.000
_cell.angle_alpha   90.00
_cell.angle_beta   90.00
_cell.angle_gamma   90.00
#
_symmetry.space_group_name_H-M   'P 1'
#
loop_
_entity.id
_entity.type
_entity.pdbx_description
1 polymer ?
#
loop_
_entity_poly.entity_id
_entity_poly.type
_entity_poly.pdbx_seq_one_letter_code
_entity_poly.pdbx_strand_id
1 'polypeptide(L)'
;MADDRYHSAAPADRYHAGGGAGEPGEPVVPDPEETPRQRPGLSRRWLLVGLGAAGAAGVAATAWVFTRPAAAPQVREPAGGDLPVDAGRVDGPHELSEFTDAVRSGGPPPDGIPSIDEPAFVAADQADFLRDDDIVFGLLAGGQPRAYPQLVLVWHEIVNEVGPDGPVAVTYCPLTGSVVGFCPPAGIAQFGTSGSLVNSNLLMYDRTHNSRWPQILAQAIDGPQRGLELEQFPLEWTTWQRWRTAFPQTRVLSAETGFVRRYGEDPYGSYHPLGGYYAEGTQPMFPIMHHDDRHDPKAIFLGAKLGSGRLAVSRQLTISRQVVTADQQPDHAGQRVGTADRCAPTRPGNHRQVCTHHPRHRRHPQGALRQPEPARAVGRRQPALGAATRRGHAAGRLERLPGGDPPRAPRREARIMTITTHITSTPRLGTARSMVAIGNETGKGLRQAWAERVQIAIELPLFAIVGLLFALLLGRGDEVAATGRLPWQFDPYWTSWFFVGFVLYTFIYLQSVKTFWRLLGEIQGGTLEQTYLSPLPAWVNIAVGRLTAAVVETAVVVGALYLVTSLVADLQLSWRADALAPLGFILAGGAGYSLMIAGLTLAWKRVELLQEVVLMVILFISGAILPLANLPGWVQGLAQPIFATHPIEAARLTLVDNQPIPVWGTGGWAWMVATTAGWLALGVLAFGIGNRAAKRNGSLVSY
;
A
#
# COMPACT_ATOMS: atom_id res chain seq x y z
N MET A 1 -2.41 69.79 11.38
CA MET A 1 -2.42 71.26 11.49
C MET A 1 -1.13 71.72 10.82
N ALA A 2 -1.19 71.98 9.51
CA ALA A 2 -1.11 73.32 8.89
C ALA A 2 0.35 73.82 8.87
N ASP A 3 0.95 74.32 7.78
CA ASP A 3 0.51 74.72 6.45
C ASP A 3 1.77 74.98 5.58
N ASP A 4 1.55 75.11 4.27
CA ASP A 4 2.47 75.36 3.17
C ASP A 4 3.44 76.56 3.31
N ARG A 5 4.61 76.45 2.64
CA ARG A 5 4.99 77.25 1.45
C ARG A 5 6.51 77.29 1.22
N TYR A 6 6.93 76.98 0.00
CA TYR A 6 7.89 77.80 -0.76
C TYR A 6 7.77 77.53 -2.27
N HIS A 7 7.55 78.59 -3.04
CA HIS A 7 7.50 78.62 -4.50
C HIS A 7 8.80 79.15 -5.12
N SER A 8 9.12 78.62 -6.31
CA SER A 8 9.69 79.27 -7.52
C SER A 8 11.20 79.06 -7.77
N ALA A 9 11.74 78.88 -8.98
CA ALA A 9 11.25 79.03 -10.36
C ALA A 9 12.09 78.15 -11.34
N ALA A 10 11.53 77.89 -12.54
CA ALA A 10 12.12 77.25 -13.73
C ALA A 10 13.02 78.24 -14.54
N PRO A 11 13.56 77.98 -15.77
CA PRO A 11 13.24 76.93 -16.76
C PRO A 11 14.42 76.35 -17.63
N ALA A 12 14.01 75.51 -18.58
CA ALA A 12 14.74 74.67 -19.54
C ALA A 12 15.47 75.40 -20.70
N ASP A 13 16.47 74.73 -21.33
CA ASP A 13 16.55 74.48 -22.80
C ASP A 13 17.86 73.77 -23.28
N ARG A 14 17.68 72.85 -24.26
CA ARG A 14 18.46 72.57 -25.51
C ARG A 14 19.63 71.57 -25.66
N TYR A 15 19.58 70.96 -26.87
CA TYR A 15 20.58 70.37 -27.79
C TYR A 15 20.76 68.83 -27.80
N HIS A 16 20.86 68.10 -28.92
CA HIS A 16 20.87 68.39 -30.37
C HIS A 16 20.56 67.09 -31.16
N ALA A 17 19.85 67.20 -32.28
CA ALA A 17 19.73 66.17 -33.33
C ALA A 17 20.83 66.34 -34.39
N GLY A 18 21.29 65.24 -34.99
CA GLY A 18 22.17 65.22 -36.16
C GLY A 18 21.65 64.23 -37.19
N GLY A 19 21.08 64.75 -38.29
CA GLY A 19 20.71 64.00 -39.49
C GLY A 19 21.44 64.61 -40.69
N GLY A 20 22.17 63.77 -41.43
CA GLY A 20 22.83 64.12 -42.68
C GLY A 20 22.03 63.59 -43.87
N ALA A 21 21.77 64.46 -44.84
CA ALA A 21 21.11 64.19 -46.10
C ALA A 21 22.13 63.80 -47.19
N GLY A 22 21.71 62.90 -48.09
CA GLY A 22 22.35 62.61 -49.38
C GLY A 22 21.26 62.41 -50.45
N GLU A 23 21.50 63.01 -51.61
CA GLU A 23 20.59 63.29 -52.74
C GLU A 23 20.08 62.07 -53.57
N PRO A 24 19.12 62.26 -54.50
CA PRO A 24 18.21 61.22 -55.01
C PRO A 24 18.63 60.59 -56.34
N GLY A 25 18.32 59.30 -56.53
CA GLY A 25 18.39 58.59 -57.80
C GLY A 25 17.04 57.93 -58.14
N GLU A 26 16.61 58.09 -59.40
CA GLU A 26 15.37 57.56 -60.00
C GLU A 26 15.37 56.01 -60.18
N PRO A 27 14.22 55.38 -60.50
CA PRO A 27 13.86 54.06 -60.00
C PRO A 27 14.36 52.90 -60.88
N VAL A 28 14.75 51.80 -60.22
CA VAL A 28 15.00 50.50 -60.86
C VAL A 28 13.88 49.55 -60.44
N VAL A 29 13.14 49.05 -61.42
CA VAL A 29 12.18 47.95 -61.29
C VAL A 29 12.93 46.63 -61.45
N PRO A 30 12.76 45.66 -60.53
CA PRO A 30 12.97 44.24 -60.84
C PRO A 30 11.66 43.43 -60.71
N ASP A 31 11.63 42.33 -61.48
CA ASP A 31 10.57 41.37 -61.76
C ASP A 31 9.81 40.77 -60.55
N PRO A 32 8.60 40.21 -60.77
CA PRO A 32 7.78 39.62 -59.72
C PRO A 32 8.26 38.18 -59.39
N GLU A 33 8.87 37.99 -58.23
CA GLU A 33 9.09 36.68 -57.64
C GLU A 33 7.90 36.23 -56.76
N GLU A 34 7.47 35.00 -57.05
CA GLU A 34 6.62 34.05 -56.34
C GLU A 34 5.95 34.44 -55.01
N THR A 35 4.62 34.44 -55.03
CA THR A 35 3.77 34.40 -53.83
C THR A 35 3.90 33.03 -53.14
N PRO A 36 4.22 32.94 -51.83
CA PRO A 36 4.12 31.68 -51.12
C PRO A 36 2.64 31.31 -50.93
N ARG A 37 2.24 30.14 -51.41
CA ARG A 37 0.91 29.56 -51.21
C ARG A 37 0.56 29.55 -49.71
N GLN A 38 -0.44 30.34 -49.32
CA GLN A 38 -1.13 30.18 -48.04
C GLN A 38 -1.76 28.78 -47.99
N ARG A 39 -1.26 27.93 -47.09
CA ARG A 39 -1.99 26.71 -46.69
C ARG A 39 -3.15 27.14 -45.79
N PRO A 40 -4.38 26.61 -45.98
CA PRO A 40 -5.49 26.97 -45.13
C PRO A 40 -5.27 26.37 -43.73
N GLY A 41 -4.95 27.22 -42.76
CA GLY A 41 -4.90 26.83 -41.35
C GLY A 41 -6.31 26.56 -40.84
N LEU A 42 -6.54 25.37 -40.28
CA LEU A 42 -7.77 25.10 -39.53
C LEU A 42 -7.93 26.15 -38.42
N SER A 43 -9.01 26.91 -38.45
CA SER A 43 -9.24 27.97 -37.47
C SER A 43 -9.47 27.38 -36.07
N ARG A 44 -8.87 28.02 -35.05
CA ARG A 44 -8.96 27.69 -33.61
C ARG A 44 -10.38 27.34 -33.12
N ARG A 45 -11.42 27.84 -33.79
CA ARG A 45 -12.84 27.53 -33.51
C ARG A 45 -13.22 26.08 -33.78
N TRP A 46 -12.69 25.45 -34.82
CA TRP A 46 -13.07 24.07 -35.18
C TRP A 46 -12.37 23.01 -34.31
N LEU A 47 -11.19 23.31 -33.77
CA LEU A 47 -10.51 22.47 -32.78
C LEU A 47 -11.24 22.44 -31.42
N LEU A 48 -11.80 23.57 -30.98
CA LEU A 48 -12.59 23.67 -29.75
C LEU A 48 -13.93 22.92 -29.85
N VAL A 49 -14.57 22.94 -31.02
CA VAL A 49 -15.80 22.15 -31.28
C VAL A 49 -15.49 20.64 -31.30
N GLY A 50 -14.34 20.23 -31.83
CA GLY A 50 -13.89 18.83 -31.82
C GLY A 50 -13.63 18.27 -30.41
N LEU A 51 -13.03 19.05 -29.52
CA LEU A 51 -12.78 18.66 -28.12
C LEU A 51 -14.07 18.57 -27.30
N GLY A 52 -15.04 19.46 -27.53
CA GLY A 52 -16.36 19.39 -26.89
C GLY A 52 -17.16 18.14 -27.29
N ALA A 53 -17.08 17.73 -28.56
CA ALA A 53 -17.76 16.53 -29.06
C ALA A 53 -17.13 15.22 -28.55
N ALA A 54 -15.80 15.17 -28.40
CA ALA A 54 -15.09 14.02 -27.83
C ALA A 54 -15.42 13.81 -26.33
N GLY A 55 -15.58 14.89 -25.57
CA GLY A 55 -16.00 14.84 -24.17
C GLY A 55 -17.41 14.27 -23.97
N ALA A 56 -18.36 14.64 -24.84
CA ALA A 56 -19.73 14.12 -24.79
C ALA A 56 -19.83 12.64 -25.21
N ALA A 57 -19.05 12.20 -26.20
CA ALA A 57 -18.98 10.81 -26.62
C ALA A 57 -18.37 9.90 -25.54
N GLY A 58 -17.40 10.42 -24.77
CA GLY A 58 -16.79 9.71 -23.64
C GLY A 58 -17.79 9.39 -22.53
N VAL A 59 -18.69 10.31 -22.20
CA VAL A 59 -19.73 10.13 -21.17
C VAL A 59 -20.82 9.14 -21.60
N ALA A 60 -21.17 9.12 -22.89
CA ALA A 60 -22.15 8.16 -23.43
C ALA A 60 -21.60 6.73 -23.50
N ALA A 61 -20.29 6.57 -23.78
CA ALA A 61 -19.64 5.27 -23.84
C ALA A 61 -19.53 4.60 -22.45
N THR A 62 -19.28 5.39 -21.38
CA THR A 62 -19.32 4.89 -20.01
C THR A 62 -20.74 4.49 -19.60
N ALA A 63 -21.76 5.28 -19.95
CA ALA A 63 -23.15 4.93 -19.64
C ALA A 63 -23.58 3.59 -20.29
N TRP A 64 -23.12 3.29 -21.52
CA TRP A 64 -23.46 2.04 -22.22
C TRP A 64 -22.79 0.79 -21.60
N VAL A 65 -21.60 0.93 -21.01
CA VAL A 65 -20.90 -0.17 -20.31
C VAL A 65 -21.59 -0.54 -19.00
N PHE A 66 -22.19 0.43 -18.29
CA PHE A 66 -22.82 0.20 -16.98
C PHE A 66 -24.29 -0.26 -17.04
N THR A 67 -24.96 -0.18 -18.20
CA THR A 67 -26.40 -0.52 -18.32
C THR A 67 -26.68 -1.84 -19.05
N ARG A 68 -25.67 -2.69 -19.30
CA ARG A 68 -25.92 -4.02 -19.87
C ARG A 68 -26.43 -4.99 -18.79
N PRO A 69 -27.66 -5.52 -18.90
CA PRO A 69 -28.07 -6.63 -18.05
C PRO A 69 -27.29 -7.88 -18.49
N ALA A 70 -26.62 -8.54 -17.56
CA ALA A 70 -26.01 -9.84 -17.78
C ALA A 70 -27.13 -10.88 -18.04
N ALA A 71 -26.99 -11.67 -19.10
CA ALA A 71 -27.89 -12.79 -19.36
C ALA A 71 -27.71 -13.86 -18.27
N ALA A 72 -28.80 -14.18 -17.56
CA ALA A 72 -28.77 -15.21 -16.52
C ALA A 72 -28.48 -16.59 -17.15
N PRO A 73 -27.58 -17.40 -16.56
CA PRO A 73 -27.35 -18.76 -17.03
C PRO A 73 -28.59 -19.61 -16.78
N GLN A 74 -29.03 -20.35 -17.80
CA GLN A 74 -30.15 -21.28 -17.68
C GLN A 74 -29.69 -22.53 -16.91
N VAL A 75 -30.22 -22.71 -15.71
CA VAL A 75 -30.03 -23.92 -14.90
C VAL A 75 -30.99 -25.01 -15.40
N ARG A 76 -30.42 -26.14 -15.86
CA ARG A 76 -31.18 -27.34 -16.19
C ARG A 76 -31.41 -28.14 -14.91
N GLU A 77 -32.65 -28.33 -14.49
CA GLU A 77 -32.97 -29.16 -13.31
C GLU A 77 -32.58 -30.62 -13.56
N PRO A 78 -31.81 -31.26 -12.65
CA PRO A 78 -31.69 -32.71 -12.64
C PRO A 78 -32.96 -33.32 -12.06
N ALA A 79 -33.54 -34.28 -12.78
CA ALA A 79 -34.69 -35.05 -12.35
C ALA A 79 -34.42 -35.74 -11.00
N GLY A 80 -35.47 -35.82 -10.17
CA GLY A 80 -35.44 -36.43 -8.84
C GLY A 80 -34.92 -37.87 -8.87
N GLY A 81 -33.70 -38.05 -8.40
CA GLY A 81 -33.07 -39.31 -8.05
C GLY A 81 -32.10 -39.06 -6.89
N ASP A 82 -31.64 -40.14 -6.25
CA ASP A 82 -30.64 -40.11 -5.19
C ASP A 82 -29.49 -39.17 -5.56
N LEU A 83 -29.02 -38.39 -4.57
CA LEU A 83 -27.90 -37.48 -4.79
C LEU A 83 -26.72 -38.29 -5.35
N PRO A 84 -26.09 -37.87 -6.46
CA PRO A 84 -24.93 -38.57 -6.97
C PRO A 84 -23.81 -38.45 -5.93
N VAL A 85 -23.69 -39.47 -5.07
CA VAL A 85 -22.54 -39.67 -4.20
C VAL A 85 -21.47 -40.26 -5.10
N ASP A 86 -20.56 -39.40 -5.56
CA ASP A 86 -19.38 -39.87 -6.25
C ASP A 86 -18.46 -40.52 -5.21
N ALA A 87 -18.54 -41.84 -5.08
CA ALA A 87 -17.61 -42.65 -4.30
C ALA A 87 -16.22 -42.75 -4.96
N GLY A 88 -15.86 -41.77 -5.80
CA GLY A 88 -14.59 -41.65 -6.48
C GLY A 88 -13.45 -42.00 -5.54
N ARG A 89 -12.46 -42.72 -6.10
CA ARG A 89 -11.30 -43.29 -5.43
C ARG A 89 -10.82 -42.38 -4.29
N VAL A 90 -11.27 -42.67 -3.07
CA VAL A 90 -10.64 -42.12 -1.87
C VAL A 90 -9.30 -42.82 -1.85
N ASP A 91 -8.26 -42.13 -2.34
CA ASP A 91 -6.90 -42.58 -2.12
C ASP A 91 -6.78 -42.85 -0.61
N GLY A 92 -6.12 -43.97 -0.26
CA GLY A 92 -6.01 -44.41 1.14
C GLY A 92 -5.51 -43.28 2.05
N PRO A 93 -5.65 -43.43 3.39
CA PRO A 93 -5.28 -42.35 4.31
C PRO A 93 -3.86 -41.84 4.00
N HIS A 94 -3.77 -40.58 3.58
CA HIS A 94 -2.49 -39.93 3.29
C HIS A 94 -1.59 -40.02 4.50
N GLU A 95 -0.36 -40.49 4.30
CA GLU A 95 0.63 -40.44 5.35
C GLU A 95 1.01 -38.97 5.62
N LEU A 96 1.22 -38.62 6.89
CA LEU A 96 1.63 -37.24 7.26
C LEU A 96 2.95 -36.82 6.60
N SER A 97 3.81 -37.78 6.21
CA SER A 97 5.02 -37.56 5.42
C SER A 97 4.73 -36.92 4.05
N GLU A 98 3.65 -37.33 3.38
CA GLU A 98 3.28 -36.78 2.07
C GLU A 98 3.01 -35.27 2.16
N PHE A 99 2.34 -34.84 3.23
CA PHE A 99 2.12 -33.41 3.49
C PHE A 99 3.43 -32.69 3.79
N THR A 100 4.34 -33.29 4.57
CA THR A 100 5.66 -32.72 4.87
C THR A 100 6.48 -32.51 3.59
N ASP A 101 6.48 -33.48 2.67
CA ASP A 101 7.20 -33.42 1.40
C ASP A 101 6.57 -32.44 0.40
N ALA A 102 5.26 -32.22 0.51
CA ALA A 102 4.51 -31.29 -0.31
C ALA A 102 4.58 -29.82 0.15
N VAL A 103 5.20 -29.53 1.30
CA VAL A 103 5.34 -28.14 1.79
C VAL A 103 6.11 -27.28 0.77
N ARG A 104 5.57 -26.10 0.47
CA ARG A 104 6.19 -25.08 -0.39
C ARG A 104 6.27 -23.75 0.36
N SER A 105 7.26 -22.93 0.03
CA SER A 105 7.28 -21.55 0.53
C SER A 105 6.19 -20.74 -0.18
N GLY A 106 5.43 -19.96 0.60
CA GLY A 106 4.48 -18.98 0.09
C GLY A 106 5.14 -17.64 -0.28
N GLY A 107 6.43 -17.46 0.03
CA GLY A 107 7.18 -16.22 -0.16
C GLY A 107 7.53 -15.52 1.16
N PRO A 108 6.54 -15.13 1.99
CA PRO A 108 6.82 -14.55 3.31
C PRO A 108 7.57 -15.53 4.22
N PRO A 109 8.44 -15.04 5.13
CA PRO A 109 8.98 -15.87 6.20
C PRO A 109 7.92 -16.14 7.28
N PRO A 110 8.21 -16.99 8.29
CA PRO A 110 7.35 -17.16 9.45
C PRO A 110 6.96 -15.81 10.08
N ASP A 111 5.67 -15.65 10.38
CA ASP A 111 5.03 -14.41 10.83
C ASP A 111 5.20 -13.18 9.90
N GLY A 112 5.62 -13.39 8.65
CA GLY A 112 5.66 -12.35 7.61
C GLY A 112 4.28 -11.84 7.22
N ILE A 113 3.24 -12.67 7.43
CA ILE A 113 1.83 -12.25 7.50
C ILE A 113 1.46 -12.29 8.99
N PRO A 114 1.44 -11.16 9.69
CA PRO A 114 1.32 -11.17 11.15
C PRO A 114 -0.08 -11.61 11.58
N SER A 115 -0.16 -12.59 12.48
CA SER A 115 -1.42 -12.93 13.16
C SER A 115 -1.88 -11.78 14.06
N ILE A 116 -3.18 -11.72 14.33
CA ILE A 116 -3.73 -10.83 15.37
C ILE A 116 -3.80 -11.62 16.67
N ASP A 117 -2.96 -11.26 17.63
CA ASP A 117 -2.83 -11.98 18.90
C ASP A 117 -3.51 -11.29 20.08
N GLU A 118 -3.81 -10.00 19.93
CA GLU A 118 -4.54 -9.17 20.89
C GLU A 118 -5.71 -8.48 20.16
N PRO A 119 -6.75 -9.22 19.75
CA PRO A 119 -7.83 -8.65 18.95
C PRO A 119 -8.65 -7.63 19.75
N ALA A 120 -8.83 -6.44 19.16
CA ALA A 120 -9.76 -5.44 19.66
C ALA A 120 -11.10 -5.58 18.93
N PHE A 121 -12.19 -5.46 19.67
CA PHE A 121 -13.54 -5.54 19.11
C PHE A 121 -14.34 -4.27 19.36
N VAL A 122 -15.06 -3.81 18.36
CA VAL A 122 -16.02 -2.70 18.44
C VAL A 122 -17.46 -3.22 18.47
N ALA A 123 -18.41 -2.37 18.82
CA ALA A 123 -19.83 -2.67 18.69
C ALA A 123 -20.27 -2.60 17.21
N ALA A 124 -21.37 -3.26 16.86
CA ALA A 124 -21.87 -3.31 15.49
C ALA A 124 -22.23 -1.94 14.89
N ASP A 125 -22.63 -0.99 15.72
CA ASP A 125 -22.95 0.40 15.34
C ASP A 125 -21.71 1.30 15.17
N GLN A 126 -20.54 0.83 15.61
CA GLN A 126 -19.24 1.50 15.46
C GLN A 126 -18.41 0.92 14.31
N ALA A 127 -18.91 -0.10 13.63
CA ALA A 127 -18.23 -0.76 12.53
C ALA A 127 -18.44 -0.01 11.19
N ASP A 128 -18.21 1.31 11.19
CA ASP A 128 -18.43 2.21 10.04
C ASP A 128 -17.49 1.93 8.85
N PHE A 129 -16.46 1.10 9.08
CA PHE A 129 -15.53 0.65 8.04
C PHE A 129 -16.06 -0.52 7.21
N LEU A 130 -17.21 -1.12 7.58
CA LEU A 130 -17.86 -2.20 6.83
C LEU A 130 -19.03 -1.70 6.01
N ARG A 131 -19.07 -2.11 4.75
CA ARG A 131 -20.24 -2.00 3.87
C ARG A 131 -21.18 -3.17 4.10
N ASP A 132 -22.44 -2.99 3.73
CA ASP A 132 -23.48 -4.00 3.94
C ASP A 132 -23.19 -5.34 3.22
N ASP A 133 -22.52 -5.28 2.07
CA ASP A 133 -22.14 -6.41 1.22
C ASP A 133 -20.77 -7.01 1.55
N ASP A 134 -20.02 -6.42 2.49
CA ASP A 134 -18.72 -6.96 2.91
C ASP A 134 -18.88 -8.36 3.54
N ILE A 135 -17.92 -9.24 3.26
CA ILE A 135 -17.90 -10.59 3.82
C ILE A 135 -17.40 -10.54 5.26
N VAL A 136 -18.13 -11.22 6.14
CA VAL A 136 -17.74 -11.47 7.53
C VAL A 136 -17.86 -12.95 7.84
N PHE A 137 -16.99 -13.43 8.75
CA PHE A 137 -17.10 -14.75 9.32
C PHE A 137 -17.68 -14.63 10.73
N GLY A 138 -18.88 -15.17 10.93
CA GLY A 138 -19.62 -15.10 12.18
C GLY A 138 -19.28 -16.25 13.10
N LEU A 139 -19.07 -15.97 14.39
CA LEU A 139 -18.95 -16.95 15.45
C LEU A 139 -20.04 -16.70 16.49
N LEU A 140 -20.80 -17.74 16.85
CA LEU A 140 -21.72 -17.72 17.98
C LEU A 140 -21.23 -18.72 19.03
N ALA A 141 -20.43 -18.25 20.00
CA ALA A 141 -19.91 -19.06 21.10
C ALA A 141 -20.39 -18.49 22.44
N GLY A 142 -20.89 -19.33 23.34
CA GLY A 142 -21.36 -18.89 24.67
C GLY A 142 -22.43 -17.79 24.65
N GLY A 143 -23.23 -17.68 23.58
CA GLY A 143 -24.22 -16.61 23.38
C GLY A 143 -23.63 -15.23 23.05
N GLN A 144 -22.33 -15.15 22.75
CA GLN A 144 -21.63 -13.92 22.37
C GLN A 144 -21.32 -13.94 20.86
N PRO A 145 -22.14 -13.29 20.02
CA PRO A 145 -21.88 -13.25 18.59
C PRO A 145 -20.68 -12.35 18.27
N ARG A 146 -19.71 -12.87 17.52
CA ARG A 146 -18.57 -12.14 17.00
C ARG A 146 -18.54 -12.17 15.48
N ALA A 147 -18.11 -11.07 14.88
CA ALA A 147 -17.88 -10.97 13.44
C ALA A 147 -16.40 -10.71 13.18
N TYR A 148 -15.79 -11.52 12.31
CA TYR A 148 -14.43 -11.33 11.83
C TYR A 148 -14.47 -10.91 10.36
N PRO A 149 -14.21 -9.63 10.05
CA PRO A 149 -14.29 -9.15 8.67
C PRO A 149 -13.23 -9.78 7.78
N GLN A 150 -13.65 -10.24 6.61
CA GLN A 150 -12.73 -10.78 5.60
C GLN A 150 -11.69 -9.73 5.18
N LEU A 151 -12.08 -8.46 5.09
CA LEU A 151 -11.18 -7.35 4.76
C LEU A 151 -10.03 -7.17 5.75
N VAL A 152 -10.16 -7.68 6.98
CA VAL A 152 -9.06 -7.73 7.96
C VAL A 152 -8.32 -9.05 7.81
N LEU A 153 -9.05 -10.17 7.82
CA LEU A 153 -8.45 -11.51 7.80
C LEU A 153 -7.63 -11.83 6.55
N VAL A 154 -7.93 -11.24 5.39
CA VAL A 154 -7.11 -11.40 4.18
C VAL A 154 -5.66 -10.93 4.37
N TRP A 155 -5.41 -10.04 5.33
CA TRP A 155 -4.09 -9.48 5.63
C TRP A 155 -3.40 -10.12 6.84
N HIS A 156 -4.11 -10.94 7.61
CA HIS A 156 -3.63 -11.49 8.89
C HIS A 156 -3.72 -13.00 8.98
N GLU A 157 -4.64 -13.61 8.23
CA GLU A 157 -4.92 -15.05 8.12
C GLU A 157 -5.30 -15.78 9.42
N ILE A 158 -4.86 -15.31 10.60
CA ILE A 158 -5.08 -15.93 11.89
C ILE A 158 -5.39 -14.83 12.92
N VAL A 159 -6.45 -15.03 13.69
CA VAL A 159 -6.77 -14.28 14.90
C VAL A 159 -6.73 -15.25 16.08
N ASN A 160 -5.77 -15.06 16.99
CA ASN A 160 -5.72 -15.78 18.26
C ASN A 160 -6.48 -14.96 19.30
N GLU A 161 -7.44 -15.58 19.97
CA GLU A 161 -8.26 -14.94 20.99
C GLU A 161 -8.45 -15.86 22.20
N VAL A 162 -8.75 -15.29 23.36
CA VAL A 162 -9.31 -16.02 24.51
C VAL A 162 -10.82 -15.79 24.55
N GLY A 163 -11.59 -16.82 24.16
CA GLY A 163 -13.03 -16.84 24.30
C GLY A 163 -13.49 -17.24 25.72
N PRO A 164 -14.81 -17.30 25.96
CA PRO A 164 -15.36 -17.71 27.26
C PRO A 164 -14.94 -19.11 27.69
N ASP A 165 -14.80 -20.02 26.72
CA ASP A 165 -14.52 -21.44 26.94
C ASP A 165 -13.02 -21.80 26.78
N GLY A 166 -12.17 -20.79 26.52
CA GLY A 166 -10.73 -20.95 26.37
C GLY A 166 -10.15 -20.28 25.12
N PRO A 167 -8.87 -20.55 24.81
CA PRO A 167 -8.23 -20.07 23.60
C PRO A 167 -8.98 -20.55 22.33
N VAL A 168 -9.06 -19.69 21.34
CA VAL A 168 -9.59 -19.99 20.01
C VAL A 168 -8.69 -19.36 18.95
N ALA A 169 -8.55 -20.02 17.81
CA ALA A 169 -7.88 -19.48 16.64
C ALA A 169 -8.86 -19.44 15.47
N VAL A 170 -9.17 -18.25 14.98
CA VAL A 170 -9.99 -18.04 13.78
C VAL A 170 -9.07 -17.86 12.60
N THR A 171 -9.24 -18.68 11.57
CA THR A 171 -8.30 -18.71 10.45
C THR A 171 -9.00 -18.55 9.10
N TYR A 172 -8.35 -17.83 8.19
CA TYR A 172 -8.77 -17.61 6.82
C TYR A 172 -7.57 -17.72 5.89
N CYS A 173 -7.68 -18.56 4.85
CA CYS A 173 -6.68 -18.60 3.79
C CYS A 173 -7.30 -18.00 2.51
N PRO A 174 -6.79 -16.85 2.01
CA PRO A 174 -7.32 -16.25 0.79
C PRO A 174 -7.06 -17.11 -0.45
N LEU A 175 -6.00 -17.94 -0.46
CA LEU A 175 -5.68 -18.73 -1.64
C LEU A 175 -6.70 -19.83 -1.95
N THR A 176 -7.39 -20.32 -0.92
CA THR A 176 -8.40 -21.38 -1.01
C THR A 176 -9.79 -20.92 -0.60
N GLY A 177 -9.94 -19.69 -0.08
CA GLY A 177 -11.20 -19.21 0.48
C GLY A 177 -11.68 -20.09 1.64
N SER A 178 -10.77 -20.69 2.41
CA SER A 178 -11.11 -21.59 3.52
C SER A 178 -11.11 -20.86 4.84
N VAL A 179 -12.17 -21.06 5.62
CA VAL A 179 -12.37 -20.46 6.94
C VAL A 179 -12.61 -21.57 7.95
N VAL A 180 -11.77 -21.64 8.97
CA VAL A 180 -11.85 -22.69 10.00
C VAL A 180 -11.50 -22.08 11.36
N GLY A 181 -12.31 -22.39 12.37
CA GLY A 181 -11.98 -22.11 13.76
C GLY A 181 -11.35 -23.32 14.44
N PHE A 182 -10.36 -23.09 15.31
CA PHE A 182 -9.71 -24.15 16.08
C PHE A 182 -9.73 -23.85 17.57
N CYS A 183 -9.81 -24.91 18.37
CA CYS A 183 -9.59 -24.88 19.81
C CYS A 183 -8.19 -25.42 20.09
N PRO A 184 -7.22 -24.55 20.39
CA PRO A 184 -5.87 -24.99 20.70
C PRO A 184 -5.86 -25.92 21.93
N PRO A 185 -5.07 -27.00 21.91
CA PRO A 185 -4.90 -27.87 23.06
C PRO A 185 -4.13 -27.14 24.19
N ALA A 186 -4.25 -27.66 25.41
CA ALA A 186 -3.53 -27.11 26.56
C ALA A 186 -2.02 -27.05 26.29
N GLY A 187 -1.40 -25.89 26.53
CA GLY A 187 0.02 -25.65 26.26
C GLY A 187 0.31 -24.96 24.92
N ILE A 188 -0.66 -24.88 24.01
CA ILE A 188 -0.56 -24.04 22.81
C ILE A 188 -1.40 -22.78 23.03
N ALA A 189 -0.73 -21.63 23.10
CA ALA A 189 -1.41 -20.34 23.32
C ALA A 189 -1.77 -19.65 22.00
N GLN A 190 -0.91 -19.74 21.00
CA GLN A 190 -1.02 -18.95 19.76
C GLN A 190 -0.49 -19.73 18.56
N PHE A 191 -1.17 -19.55 17.44
CA PHE A 191 -0.70 -19.96 16.12
C PHE A 191 -0.15 -18.75 15.34
N GLY A 192 0.95 -18.95 14.64
CA GLY A 192 1.50 -18.01 13.67
C GLY A 192 1.35 -18.53 12.24
N THR A 193 1.56 -17.64 11.27
CA THR A 193 1.67 -18.03 9.86
C THR A 193 3.09 -18.56 9.60
N SER A 194 3.25 -19.76 9.03
CA SER A 194 4.61 -20.32 8.85
C SER A 194 5.38 -19.73 7.66
N GLY A 195 4.72 -18.92 6.82
CA GLY A 195 5.26 -18.50 5.52
C GLY A 195 5.31 -19.63 4.48
N SER A 196 4.78 -20.80 4.82
CA SER A 196 4.72 -21.98 3.96
C SER A 196 3.28 -22.40 3.70
N LEU A 197 3.09 -23.23 2.68
CA LEU A 197 1.81 -23.70 2.19
C LEU A 197 1.88 -25.20 1.91
N VAL A 198 0.73 -25.87 1.96
CA VAL A 198 0.53 -27.21 1.40
C VAL A 198 -0.84 -27.23 0.73
N ASN A 199 -0.96 -27.82 -0.46
CA ASN A 199 -2.18 -27.74 -1.29
C ASN A 199 -2.65 -26.30 -1.56
N SER A 200 -1.72 -25.39 -1.80
CA SER A 200 -1.98 -23.94 -1.92
C SER A 200 -2.75 -23.34 -0.73
N ASN A 201 -2.75 -24.01 0.42
CA ASN A 201 -3.47 -23.64 1.63
C ASN A 201 -2.51 -23.35 2.79
N LEU A 202 -2.98 -22.51 3.72
CA LEU A 202 -2.24 -22.04 4.89
C LEU A 202 -1.64 -23.21 5.69
N LEU A 203 -0.32 -23.17 5.89
CA LEU A 203 0.37 -23.96 6.90
C LEU A 203 0.62 -23.08 8.13
N MET A 204 -0.10 -23.34 9.22
CA MET A 204 0.07 -22.65 10.48
C MET A 204 1.22 -23.29 11.26
N TYR A 205 1.74 -22.61 12.28
CA TYR A 205 2.62 -23.24 13.26
C TYR A 205 2.30 -22.79 14.67
N ASP A 206 2.49 -23.67 15.66
CA ASP A 206 2.30 -23.31 17.05
C ASP A 206 3.57 -22.64 17.59
N ARG A 207 3.45 -21.45 18.19
CA ARG A 207 4.63 -20.69 18.64
C ARG A 207 5.31 -21.30 19.87
N THR A 208 4.65 -22.20 20.59
CA THR A 208 5.21 -22.85 21.79
C THR A 208 6.20 -23.96 21.44
N HIS A 209 5.83 -24.87 20.52
CA HIS A 209 6.59 -26.08 20.19
C HIS A 209 7.15 -26.06 18.77
N ASN A 210 6.76 -25.09 17.96
CA ASN A 210 7.18 -24.95 16.56
C ASN A 210 6.79 -26.15 15.68
N SER A 211 5.62 -26.72 15.92
CA SER A 211 5.01 -27.77 15.09
C SER A 211 4.11 -27.14 14.04
N ARG A 212 4.06 -27.71 12.83
CA ARG A 212 3.29 -27.14 11.71
C ARG A 212 2.00 -27.91 11.43
N TRP A 213 0.96 -27.16 11.08
CA TRP A 213 -0.43 -27.60 11.01
C TRP A 213 -1.11 -27.11 9.72
N PRO A 214 -1.37 -27.97 8.73
CA PRO A 214 -2.14 -27.57 7.56
C PRO A 214 -3.56 -27.21 8.01
N GLN A 215 -4.07 -26.06 7.59
CA GLN A 215 -5.36 -25.53 8.06
C GLN A 215 -6.50 -26.52 7.81
N ILE A 216 -6.65 -27.05 6.61
CA ILE A 216 -7.76 -27.98 6.29
C ILE A 216 -7.57 -29.35 6.97
N LEU A 217 -6.34 -29.87 7.04
CA LEU A 217 -6.08 -31.19 7.66
C LEU A 217 -6.28 -31.14 9.18
N ALA A 218 -5.95 -30.00 9.81
CA ALA A 218 -6.02 -29.78 11.24
C ALA A 218 -5.20 -30.80 12.07
N GLN A 219 -4.13 -31.36 11.50
CA GLN A 219 -3.24 -32.31 12.16
C GLN A 219 -1.79 -31.89 12.02
N ALA A 220 -0.99 -31.99 13.09
CA ALA A 220 0.40 -31.60 13.04
C ALA A 220 1.18 -32.56 12.13
N ILE A 221 1.80 -32.02 11.09
CA ILE A 221 2.57 -32.81 10.13
C ILE A 221 4.04 -32.93 10.53
N ASP A 222 4.54 -32.12 11.45
CA ASP A 222 5.92 -32.20 11.95
C ASP A 222 6.06 -31.51 13.30
N GLY A 223 7.29 -31.47 13.82
CA GLY A 223 7.60 -30.92 15.13
C GLY A 223 7.19 -31.83 16.28
N PRO A 224 7.36 -31.35 17.54
CA PRO A 224 7.07 -32.13 18.74
C PRO A 224 5.62 -32.60 18.85
N GLN A 225 4.68 -31.91 18.21
CA GLN A 225 3.25 -32.24 18.25
C GLN A 225 2.79 -33.12 17.06
N ARG A 226 3.70 -33.67 16.23
CA ARG A 226 3.34 -34.47 15.04
C ARG A 226 2.28 -35.54 15.37
N GLY A 227 1.21 -35.56 14.59
CA GLY A 227 0.08 -36.49 14.70
C GLY A 227 -1.02 -36.04 15.64
N LEU A 228 -0.81 -35.02 16.49
CA LEU A 228 -1.88 -34.40 17.26
C LEU A 228 -2.89 -33.76 16.29
N GLU A 229 -4.19 -33.83 16.59
CA GLU A 229 -5.27 -33.17 15.82
C GLU A 229 -5.83 -31.96 16.59
N LEU A 230 -6.22 -30.89 15.88
CA LEU A 230 -6.95 -29.75 16.44
C LEU A 230 -8.45 -30.01 16.39
N GLU A 231 -9.13 -29.66 17.47
CA GLU A 231 -10.59 -29.58 17.50
C GLU A 231 -11.02 -28.36 16.67
N GLN A 232 -11.89 -28.60 15.68
CA GLN A 232 -12.38 -27.59 14.73
C GLN A 232 -13.79 -27.15 15.09
N PHE A 233 -14.12 -25.88 14.86
CA PHE A 233 -15.48 -25.37 14.91
C PHE A 233 -15.84 -24.55 13.67
N PRO A 234 -17.11 -24.57 13.23
CA PRO A 234 -17.54 -23.85 12.05
C PRO A 234 -17.68 -22.35 12.32
N LEU A 235 -17.43 -21.55 11.28
CA LEU A 235 -17.72 -20.13 11.23
C LEU A 235 -18.77 -19.88 10.14
N GLU A 236 -19.70 -18.96 10.39
CA GLU A 236 -20.74 -18.62 9.41
C GLU A 236 -20.18 -17.64 8.39
N TRP A 237 -20.00 -18.10 7.15
CA TRP A 237 -19.65 -17.23 6.02
C TRP A 237 -20.88 -16.48 5.53
N THR A 238 -20.93 -15.17 5.71
CA THR A 238 -22.10 -14.35 5.34
C THR A 238 -21.72 -12.90 5.03
N THR A 239 -22.69 -12.08 4.66
CA THR A 239 -22.48 -10.63 4.50
C THR A 239 -22.69 -9.90 5.83
N TRP A 240 -22.05 -8.75 5.97
CA TRP A 240 -22.17 -7.91 7.16
C TRP A 240 -23.63 -7.54 7.45
N GLN A 241 -24.39 -7.14 6.43
CA GLN A 241 -25.81 -6.81 6.60
C GLN A 241 -26.60 -7.99 7.17
N ARG A 242 -26.41 -9.21 6.65
CA ARG A 242 -27.14 -10.39 7.13
C ARG A 242 -26.75 -10.73 8.56
N TRP A 243 -25.46 -10.69 8.87
CA TRP A 243 -24.95 -10.97 10.21
C TRP A 243 -25.43 -9.95 11.25
N ARG A 244 -25.26 -8.64 10.98
CA ARG A 244 -25.73 -7.56 11.87
C ARG A 244 -27.24 -7.61 12.08
N THR A 245 -28.01 -7.98 11.06
CA THR A 245 -29.46 -8.14 11.17
C THR A 245 -29.83 -9.28 12.12
N ALA A 246 -29.15 -10.42 12.00
CA ALA A 246 -29.38 -11.58 12.85
C ALA A 246 -28.86 -11.39 14.28
N PHE A 247 -27.75 -10.67 14.45
CA PHE A 247 -27.07 -10.44 15.72
C PHE A 247 -26.68 -8.96 15.91
N PRO A 248 -27.64 -8.07 16.20
CA PRO A 248 -27.37 -6.63 16.39
C PRO A 248 -26.37 -6.33 17.52
N GLN A 249 -26.29 -7.21 18.52
CA GLN A 249 -25.38 -7.13 19.66
C GLN A 249 -23.96 -7.66 19.35
N THR A 250 -23.66 -8.00 18.09
CA THR A 250 -22.37 -8.59 17.73
C THR A 250 -21.20 -7.65 17.98
N ARG A 251 -20.09 -8.25 18.40
CA ARG A 251 -18.80 -7.59 18.52
C ARG A 251 -17.99 -7.84 17.24
N VAL A 252 -17.55 -6.78 16.59
CA VAL A 252 -16.86 -6.84 15.30
C VAL A 252 -15.37 -6.64 15.53
N LEU A 253 -14.52 -7.51 14.97
CA LEU A 253 -13.07 -7.32 15.00
C LEU A 253 -12.72 -5.96 14.35
N SER A 254 -11.98 -5.14 15.09
CA SER A 254 -11.58 -3.80 14.65
C SER A 254 -10.54 -3.85 13.54
N ALA A 255 -10.59 -2.87 12.63
CA ALA A 255 -9.51 -2.59 11.69
C ALA A 255 -8.28 -1.94 12.38
N GLU A 256 -8.40 -1.52 13.64
CA GLU A 256 -7.29 -1.00 14.45
C GLU A 256 -6.44 -2.14 15.04
N THR A 257 -5.79 -2.90 14.17
CA THR A 257 -5.01 -4.10 14.53
C THR A 257 -3.59 -3.79 15.04
N GLY A 258 -3.17 -2.52 14.96
CA GLY A 258 -1.77 -2.10 15.17
C GLY A 258 -0.89 -2.21 13.93
N PHE A 259 -1.39 -2.75 12.81
CA PHE A 259 -0.68 -2.86 11.54
C PHE A 259 -1.16 -1.82 10.51
N VAL A 260 -0.27 -1.40 9.62
CA VAL A 260 -0.61 -0.48 8.53
C VAL A 260 -0.90 -1.29 7.26
N ARG A 261 -2.17 -1.64 7.08
CA ARG A 261 -2.68 -2.35 5.90
C ARG A 261 -3.77 -1.54 5.22
N ARG A 262 -3.97 -1.79 3.93
CA ARG A 262 -5.11 -1.26 3.18
C ARG A 262 -6.33 -2.15 3.39
N TYR A 263 -6.84 -2.15 4.62
CA TYR A 263 -8.09 -2.84 4.93
C TYR A 263 -9.20 -2.29 4.02
N GLY A 264 -9.88 -3.18 3.30
CA GLY A 264 -10.86 -2.85 2.26
C GLY A 264 -10.35 -2.96 0.82
N GLU A 265 -9.04 -3.13 0.61
CA GLU A 265 -8.46 -3.54 -0.68
C GLU A 265 -8.00 -4.99 -0.55
N ASP A 266 -8.70 -5.92 -1.21
CA ASP A 266 -8.34 -7.34 -1.23
C ASP A 266 -7.32 -7.60 -2.36
N PRO A 267 -6.08 -8.02 -2.05
CA PRO A 267 -5.03 -8.22 -3.05
C PRO A 267 -5.28 -9.40 -3.99
N TYR A 268 -6.24 -10.27 -3.68
CA TYR A 268 -6.58 -11.45 -4.46
C TYR A 268 -7.82 -11.24 -5.33
N GLY A 269 -8.67 -10.24 -5.07
CA GLY A 269 -9.82 -9.98 -5.94
C GLY A 269 -11.03 -9.41 -5.21
N SER A 270 -12.22 -9.89 -5.56
CA SER A 270 -13.47 -9.43 -4.94
C SER A 270 -14.46 -10.58 -4.84
N TYR A 271 -15.27 -10.60 -3.77
CA TYR A 271 -16.38 -11.55 -3.63
C TYR A 271 -17.71 -10.97 -4.16
N HIS A 272 -17.84 -9.64 -4.21
CA HIS A 272 -19.04 -8.94 -4.67
C HIS A 272 -18.68 -7.77 -5.61
N PRO A 273 -18.77 -7.93 -6.95
CA PRO A 273 -18.97 -9.19 -7.67
C PRO A 273 -17.74 -10.11 -7.55
N LEU A 274 -17.91 -11.40 -7.85
CA LEU A 274 -16.79 -12.36 -7.85
C LEU A 274 -15.78 -11.98 -8.95
N GLY A 275 -14.51 -11.81 -8.60
CA GLY A 275 -13.48 -11.34 -9.52
C GLY A 275 -12.05 -11.60 -9.02
N GLY A 276 -11.08 -11.35 -9.89
CA GLY A 276 -9.67 -11.61 -9.60
C GLY A 276 -9.35 -13.09 -9.48
N TYR A 277 -8.52 -13.44 -8.51
CA TYR A 277 -8.09 -14.81 -8.23
C TYR A 277 -9.21 -15.72 -7.68
N TYR A 278 -10.30 -15.13 -7.20
CA TYR A 278 -11.49 -15.86 -6.75
C TYR A 278 -12.42 -16.26 -7.90
N ALA A 279 -12.22 -15.73 -9.11
CA ALA A 279 -13.08 -15.99 -10.25
C ALA A 279 -12.96 -17.44 -10.73
N GLU A 280 -14.08 -17.99 -11.21
CA GLU A 280 -14.16 -19.30 -11.86
C GLU A 280 -13.11 -19.43 -12.98
N GLY A 281 -12.56 -20.63 -13.15
CA GLY A 281 -11.51 -20.94 -14.12
C GLY A 281 -10.09 -20.52 -13.71
N THR A 282 -9.93 -19.79 -12.60
CA THR A 282 -8.60 -19.41 -12.10
C THR A 282 -7.89 -20.60 -11.47
N GLN A 283 -6.69 -20.90 -11.94
CA GLN A 283 -5.88 -22.00 -11.41
C GLN A 283 -5.26 -21.68 -10.04
N PRO A 284 -4.99 -22.67 -9.18
CA PRO A 284 -4.23 -22.47 -7.95
C PRO A 284 -2.87 -21.84 -8.21
N MET A 285 -2.48 -20.86 -7.38
CA MET A 285 -1.21 -20.15 -7.52
C MET A 285 0.00 -21.02 -7.16
N PHE A 286 -0.21 -22.02 -6.29
CA PHE A 286 0.82 -22.94 -5.82
C PHE A 286 0.46 -24.39 -6.15
N PRO A 287 1.46 -25.29 -6.25
CA PRO A 287 1.23 -26.71 -6.50
C PRO A 287 0.29 -27.35 -5.47
N ILE A 288 -0.52 -28.29 -5.94
CA ILE A 288 -1.40 -29.14 -5.14
C ILE A 288 -0.98 -30.60 -5.28
N MET A 289 -1.27 -31.42 -4.27
CA MET A 289 -0.89 -32.83 -4.22
C MET A 289 -1.74 -33.70 -5.15
N HIS A 290 -3.02 -33.33 -5.31
CA HIS A 290 -3.99 -34.06 -6.12
C HIS A 290 -4.74 -33.09 -7.03
N HIS A 291 -4.94 -33.52 -8.28
CA HIS A 291 -5.70 -32.80 -9.28
C HIS A 291 -6.94 -33.60 -9.65
N ASP A 292 -8.05 -32.91 -9.83
CA ASP A 292 -9.33 -33.48 -10.21
C ASP A 292 -10.10 -32.48 -11.08
N ASP A 293 -10.34 -32.87 -12.33
CA ASP A 293 -10.95 -32.01 -13.34
C ASP A 293 -12.49 -32.11 -13.36
N ARG A 294 -13.10 -32.84 -12.40
CA ARG A 294 -14.57 -32.96 -12.27
C ARG A 294 -15.25 -31.63 -11.91
N HIS A 295 -14.52 -30.71 -11.29
CA HIS A 295 -15.05 -29.44 -10.81
C HIS A 295 -14.13 -28.28 -11.19
N ASP A 296 -14.70 -27.07 -11.25
CA ASP A 296 -13.89 -25.87 -11.40
C ASP A 296 -12.87 -25.75 -10.24
N PRO A 297 -11.62 -25.30 -10.48
CA PRO A 297 -10.62 -25.19 -9.42
C PRO A 297 -11.02 -24.25 -8.27
N LYS A 298 -11.98 -23.35 -8.48
CA LYS A 298 -12.55 -22.44 -7.48
C LYS A 298 -13.94 -22.84 -7.02
N ALA A 299 -14.40 -24.06 -7.35
CA ALA A 299 -15.67 -24.59 -6.87
C ALA A 299 -15.67 -24.69 -5.33
N ILE A 300 -16.74 -24.20 -4.71
CA ILE A 300 -16.87 -24.12 -3.25
C ILE A 300 -17.56 -25.37 -2.70
N PHE A 301 -16.94 -25.98 -1.69
CA PHE A 301 -17.47 -27.13 -0.96
C PHE A 301 -17.56 -26.85 0.54
N LEU A 302 -18.58 -27.44 1.18
CA LEU A 302 -18.68 -27.55 2.62
C LEU A 302 -18.08 -28.90 3.03
N GLY A 303 -16.98 -28.86 3.79
CA GLY A 303 -16.36 -30.04 4.36
C GLY A 303 -16.97 -30.42 5.71
N ALA A 304 -17.14 -31.71 5.96
CA ALA A 304 -17.55 -32.25 7.25
C ALA A 304 -16.70 -33.46 7.63
N LYS A 305 -16.28 -33.52 8.90
CA LYS A 305 -15.62 -34.69 9.52
C LYS A 305 -16.61 -35.31 10.51
N LEU A 306 -16.98 -36.57 10.29
CA LEU A 306 -17.91 -37.35 11.12
C LEU A 306 -17.20 -38.62 11.57
N GLY A 307 -16.61 -38.60 12.77
CA GLY A 307 -15.74 -39.68 13.22
C GLY A 307 -14.51 -39.84 12.33
N SER A 308 -14.30 -41.03 11.77
CA SER A 308 -13.26 -41.30 10.75
C SER A 308 -13.65 -40.81 9.35
N GLY A 309 -14.95 -40.61 9.09
CA GLY A 309 -15.46 -40.26 7.79
C GLY A 309 -15.26 -38.79 7.45
N ARG A 310 -15.00 -38.53 6.16
CA ARG A 310 -14.88 -37.19 5.58
C ARG A 310 -15.91 -37.05 4.47
N LEU A 311 -16.57 -35.90 4.40
CA LEU A 311 -17.57 -35.59 3.38
C LEU A 311 -17.30 -34.17 2.84
N ALA A 312 -17.45 -34.00 1.53
CA ALA A 312 -17.49 -32.70 0.89
C ALA A 312 -18.82 -32.54 0.14
N VAL A 313 -19.56 -31.48 0.43
CA VAL A 313 -20.86 -31.18 -0.18
C VAL A 313 -20.72 -29.92 -1.02
N SER A 314 -21.05 -29.96 -2.30
CA SER A 314 -20.94 -28.77 -3.16
C SER A 314 -21.90 -27.68 -2.70
N ARG A 315 -21.44 -26.42 -2.70
CA ARG A 315 -22.26 -25.26 -2.31
C ARG A 315 -23.52 -25.14 -3.17
N GLN A 316 -23.42 -25.47 -4.46
CA GLN A 316 -24.55 -25.44 -5.38
C GLN A 316 -25.67 -26.40 -4.95
N LEU A 317 -25.28 -27.59 -4.47
CA LEU A 317 -26.24 -28.55 -3.98
C LEU A 317 -26.96 -28.03 -2.73
N THR A 318 -26.21 -27.47 -1.78
CA THR A 318 -26.79 -26.88 -0.56
C THR A 318 -27.75 -25.73 -0.87
N ILE A 319 -27.45 -24.89 -1.88
CA ILE A 319 -28.35 -23.81 -2.32
C ILE A 319 -29.65 -24.38 -2.90
N SER A 320 -29.56 -25.42 -3.74
CA SER A 320 -30.73 -25.99 -4.42
C SER A 320 -31.65 -26.80 -3.49
N ARG A 321 -31.09 -27.55 -2.53
CA ARG A 321 -31.83 -28.47 -1.67
C ARG A 321 -32.13 -27.91 -0.28
N GLN A 322 -31.46 -26.83 0.13
CA GLN A 322 -31.45 -26.23 1.47
C GLN A 322 -30.91 -27.15 2.58
N VAL A 323 -31.28 -28.42 2.59
CA VAL A 323 -30.81 -29.46 3.51
C VAL A 323 -30.29 -30.64 2.69
N VAL A 324 -29.07 -31.07 3.01
CA VAL A 324 -28.46 -32.28 2.46
C VAL A 324 -28.30 -33.27 3.60
N THR A 325 -28.95 -34.42 3.49
CA THR A 325 -28.81 -35.54 4.43
C THR A 325 -27.90 -36.58 3.78
N ALA A 326 -26.86 -36.99 4.50
CA ALA A 326 -25.96 -38.05 4.08
C ALA A 326 -25.84 -39.08 5.21
N ASP A 327 -26.18 -40.32 4.92
CA ASP A 327 -25.98 -41.44 5.83
C ASP A 327 -24.58 -42.02 5.61
N GLN A 328 -23.73 -41.99 6.64
CA GLN A 328 -22.46 -42.70 6.62
C GLN A 328 -22.61 -44.04 7.33
N GLN A 329 -22.28 -45.12 6.62
CA GLN A 329 -22.21 -46.46 7.19
C GLN A 329 -20.97 -46.51 8.10
N PRO A 330 -21.11 -46.77 9.41
CA PRO A 330 -19.99 -46.71 10.32
C PRO A 330 -18.95 -47.77 9.94
N ASP A 331 -17.69 -47.35 9.83
CA ASP A 331 -16.57 -48.29 9.76
C ASP A 331 -16.66 -49.24 10.96
N HIS A 332 -16.62 -50.55 10.69
CA HIS A 332 -16.57 -51.59 11.71
C HIS A 332 -15.21 -51.57 12.43
N ALA A 333 -14.94 -50.54 13.23
CA ALA A 333 -13.85 -50.48 14.18
C ALA A 333 -14.33 -49.70 15.41
N GLY A 334 -14.83 -50.45 16.40
CA GLY A 334 -15.30 -49.89 17.65
C GLY A 334 -14.17 -49.21 18.42
N GLN A 335 -14.10 -47.89 18.34
CA GLN A 335 -13.40 -47.09 19.34
C GLN A 335 -14.22 -45.83 19.63
N ARG A 336 -14.99 -45.88 20.73
CA ARG A 336 -15.63 -44.69 21.28
C ARG A 336 -14.52 -43.79 21.84
N VAL A 337 -14.06 -42.83 21.04
CA VAL A 337 -13.31 -41.68 21.54
C VAL A 337 -14.34 -40.74 22.16
N GLY A 338 -14.31 -40.60 23.49
CA GLY A 338 -15.08 -39.57 24.17
C GLY A 338 -14.48 -38.21 23.87
N THR A 339 -15.02 -37.49 22.89
CA THR A 339 -14.75 -36.06 22.72
C THR A 339 -15.60 -35.30 23.72
N ALA A 340 -14.97 -34.76 24.75
CA ALA A 340 -15.55 -33.64 25.47
C ALA A 340 -15.38 -32.42 24.55
N ASP A 341 -16.44 -32.03 23.85
CA ASP A 341 -16.47 -30.80 23.05
C ASP A 341 -16.17 -29.62 23.98
N ARG A 342 -14.95 -29.09 23.94
CA ARG A 342 -14.55 -28.00 24.84
C ARG A 342 -15.14 -26.66 24.38
N CYS A 343 -15.59 -26.58 23.13
CA CYS A 343 -16.06 -25.33 22.52
C CYS A 343 -17.23 -25.53 21.54
N ALA A 344 -18.16 -26.43 21.81
CA ALA A 344 -19.34 -26.57 20.95
C ALA A 344 -20.17 -25.27 20.93
N PRO A 345 -20.34 -24.58 19.78
CA PRO A 345 -21.21 -23.42 19.69
C PRO A 345 -22.67 -23.83 19.89
N THR A 346 -23.41 -23.05 20.68
CA THR A 346 -24.85 -23.24 20.89
C THR A 346 -25.61 -22.90 19.61
N ARG A 347 -26.22 -23.90 18.96
CA ARG A 347 -27.14 -23.67 17.83
C ARG A 347 -28.35 -22.85 18.33
N PRO A 348 -28.72 -21.72 17.69
CA PRO A 348 -29.96 -21.04 18.00
C PRO A 348 -31.14 -21.91 17.57
N GLY A 349 -32.07 -22.17 18.50
CA GLY A 349 -33.26 -22.97 18.25
C GLY A 349 -34.15 -22.31 17.19
N ASN A 350 -34.65 -23.14 16.26
CA ASN A 350 -35.66 -22.75 15.28
C ASN A 350 -36.79 -21.93 15.93
N HIS A 351 -36.99 -20.70 15.44
CA HIS A 351 -38.21 -19.94 15.68
C HIS A 351 -39.39 -20.73 15.09
N ARG A 352 -40.03 -21.56 15.93
CA ARG A 352 -41.34 -22.14 15.62
C ARG A 352 -42.34 -21.01 15.49
N GLN A 353 -43.01 -20.99 14.34
CA GLN A 353 -44.28 -20.31 14.10
C GLN A 353 -45.19 -20.48 15.33
N VAL A 354 -45.49 -19.37 16.00
CA VAL A 354 -46.53 -19.32 17.01
C VAL A 354 -47.85 -19.10 16.28
N CYS A 355 -48.59 -20.19 16.07
CA CYS A 355 -50.01 -20.11 15.78
C CYS A 355 -50.71 -19.44 16.97
N THR A 356 -51.47 -18.41 16.65
CA THR A 356 -52.29 -17.60 17.56
C THR A 356 -53.39 -18.42 18.22
N HIS A 357 -53.43 -18.48 19.56
CA HIS A 357 -54.70 -18.63 20.29
C HIS A 357 -54.69 -17.97 21.70
N HIS A 358 -55.71 -17.14 21.87
CA HIS A 358 -56.32 -16.44 23.01
C HIS A 358 -55.79 -16.54 24.48
N PRO A 359 -55.95 -15.46 25.27
CA PRO A 359 -55.50 -15.38 26.67
C PRO A 359 -56.61 -15.72 27.68
N ARG A 360 -56.25 -16.38 28.80
CA ARG A 360 -57.03 -16.30 30.06
C ARG A 360 -56.14 -16.43 31.31
N HIS A 361 -56.18 -15.34 32.08
CA HIS A 361 -56.29 -15.20 33.55
C HIS A 361 -55.50 -16.09 34.55
N ARG A 362 -54.78 -15.36 35.43
CA ARG A 362 -54.69 -15.45 36.91
C ARG A 362 -54.30 -16.79 37.57
N ARG A 363 -53.19 -16.77 38.33
CA ARG A 363 -53.15 -16.62 39.81
C ARG A 363 -51.71 -16.75 40.37
N HIS A 364 -51.39 -15.89 41.34
CA HIS A 364 -50.32 -16.02 42.34
C HIS A 364 -50.62 -17.20 43.31
N PRO A 365 -49.66 -17.79 44.06
CA PRO A 365 -49.03 -17.10 45.20
C PRO A 365 -47.59 -17.50 45.66
N GLN A 366 -46.96 -16.54 46.36
CA GLN A 366 -46.18 -16.58 47.62
C GLN A 366 -45.00 -17.56 47.85
N GLY A 367 -43.94 -17.00 48.45
CA GLY A 367 -42.93 -17.69 49.27
C GLY A 367 -41.52 -17.08 49.15
N ALA A 368 -41.18 -16.08 49.97
CA ALA A 368 -40.30 -16.20 51.15
C ALA A 368 -38.78 -16.20 50.81
N LEU A 369 -38.09 -15.08 51.05
CA LEU A 369 -37.22 -14.81 52.22
C LEU A 369 -35.72 -15.06 51.96
N ARG A 370 -34.93 -13.98 51.83
CA ARG A 370 -33.84 -13.57 52.75
C ARG A 370 -32.82 -12.63 52.07
N GLN A 371 -32.73 -11.42 52.61
CA GLN A 371 -31.47 -10.67 52.67
C GLN A 371 -30.68 -11.10 53.93
N PRO A 372 -29.39 -10.76 54.01
CA PRO A 372 -29.04 -9.68 54.94
C PRO A 372 -27.98 -8.69 54.44
N GLU A 373 -27.98 -7.57 55.18
CA GLU A 373 -27.28 -6.29 55.10
C GLU A 373 -25.74 -6.27 55.20
N PRO A 374 -25.11 -5.09 54.95
CA PRO A 374 -23.65 -4.91 54.85
C PRO A 374 -23.01 -4.29 56.11
N ALA A 375 -21.67 -4.43 56.26
CA ALA A 375 -20.90 -3.67 57.24
C ALA A 375 -19.53 -3.20 56.72
N ARG A 376 -19.47 -1.87 56.57
CA ARG A 376 -18.41 -0.85 56.73
C ARG A 376 -16.90 -1.19 56.74
N ALA A 377 -16.21 -0.25 56.08
CA ALA A 377 -14.79 0.04 55.98
C ALA A 377 -14.07 0.45 57.28
N VAL A 378 -12.72 0.42 57.25
CA VAL A 378 -11.78 1.57 57.47
C VAL A 378 -10.33 1.05 57.49
N GLY A 379 -9.41 1.74 56.80
CA GLY A 379 -7.95 1.55 56.97
C GLY A 379 -7.07 2.24 55.93
N ARG A 380 -6.42 3.34 56.33
CA ARG A 380 -5.72 4.38 55.52
C ARG A 380 -4.37 4.00 54.86
N ARG A 381 -3.98 4.89 53.93
CA ARG A 381 -2.80 4.96 53.02
C ARG A 381 -1.44 5.39 53.66
N GLN A 382 -0.35 4.85 53.07
CA GLN A 382 0.94 5.46 52.63
C GLN A 382 1.97 6.05 53.64
N PRO A 383 3.24 6.40 53.27
CA PRO A 383 4.14 6.03 52.12
C PRO A 383 5.67 5.87 52.48
N ALA A 384 6.55 5.81 51.43
CA ALA A 384 8.00 6.19 51.36
C ALA A 384 9.06 5.12 51.79
N LEU A 385 10.32 5.05 51.32
CA LEU A 385 11.20 5.67 50.30
C LEU A 385 12.49 4.82 50.32
N GLY A 386 13.29 4.73 49.24
CA GLY A 386 14.69 4.26 49.38
C GLY A 386 15.37 3.80 48.08
N ALA A 387 16.33 4.59 47.60
CA ALA A 387 17.03 4.43 46.34
C ALA A 387 18.35 3.63 46.43
N ALA A 388 18.77 3.12 45.26
CA ALA A 388 20.15 3.00 44.75
C ALA A 388 21.22 2.17 45.51
N THR A 389 21.84 1.18 44.84
CA THR A 389 23.19 1.27 44.21
C THR A 389 23.83 -0.09 43.88
N ARG A 390 24.48 -0.13 42.70
CA ARG A 390 25.77 -0.75 42.30
C ARG A 390 26.05 -2.27 42.43
N ARG A 391 26.39 -2.82 41.24
CA ARG A 391 27.47 -3.78 40.87
C ARG A 391 28.27 -4.44 42.00
N GLY A 392 28.36 -5.77 41.92
CA GLY A 392 29.46 -6.56 42.47
C GLY A 392 29.47 -7.98 41.91
N HIS A 393 30.47 -8.29 41.08
CA HIS A 393 30.84 -9.67 40.70
C HIS A 393 31.31 -10.43 41.95
N ALA A 394 30.86 -11.67 42.13
CA ALA A 394 31.59 -12.68 42.88
C ALA A 394 31.26 -14.08 42.36
N ALA A 395 32.32 -14.78 41.96
CA ALA A 395 32.30 -16.15 41.48
C ALA A 395 32.02 -17.13 42.64
N GLY A 396 31.03 -18.01 42.44
CA GLY A 396 30.72 -19.13 43.32
C GLY A 396 31.24 -20.44 42.72
N ARG A 397 32.33 -20.91 43.31
CA ARG A 397 33.00 -22.20 43.12
C ARG A 397 32.03 -23.36 43.42
N LEU A 398 31.86 -24.30 42.48
CA LEU A 398 31.20 -25.59 42.72
C LEU A 398 32.20 -26.74 42.61
N GLU A 399 32.05 -27.66 43.56
CA GLU A 399 32.97 -28.71 43.96
C GLU A 399 33.10 -29.85 42.94
N ARG A 400 34.29 -30.48 42.94
CA ARG A 400 34.60 -31.71 42.20
C ARG A 400 34.07 -32.93 42.95
N LEU A 401 33.46 -33.85 42.22
CA LEU A 401 33.32 -35.26 42.61
C LEU A 401 34.01 -36.16 41.54
N PRO A 402 34.48 -37.37 41.90
CA PRO A 402 35.64 -37.99 41.26
C PRO A 402 35.31 -39.01 40.16
N GLY A 403 36.18 -39.03 39.16
CA GLY A 403 36.78 -40.22 38.50
C GLY A 403 35.90 -41.41 38.12
N GLY A 404 35.59 -41.50 36.83
CA GLY A 404 35.24 -42.73 36.13
C GLY A 404 35.44 -42.53 34.63
N ASP A 405 36.54 -43.06 34.08
CA ASP A 405 36.85 -42.99 32.64
C ASP A 405 35.90 -43.89 31.82
N PRO A 406 35.27 -43.39 30.74
CA PRO A 406 34.63 -44.24 29.76
C PRO A 406 35.63 -44.72 28.68
N PRO A 407 35.40 -45.89 28.07
CA PRO A 407 36.36 -46.53 27.18
C PRO A 407 36.50 -45.80 25.83
N ARG A 408 37.73 -45.82 25.32
CA ARG A 408 38.14 -45.23 24.03
C ARG A 408 37.40 -45.88 22.84
N ALA A 409 36.67 -45.07 22.09
CA ALA A 409 36.18 -45.40 20.75
C ALA A 409 37.28 -45.14 19.69
N PRO A 410 37.36 -45.93 18.59
CA PRO A 410 38.44 -45.85 17.62
C PRO A 410 38.34 -44.59 16.76
N ARG A 411 39.48 -43.94 16.55
CA ARG A 411 39.68 -42.83 15.62
C ARG A 411 39.31 -43.28 14.20
N ARG A 412 38.17 -42.80 13.69
CA ARG A 412 38.00 -42.54 12.26
C ARG A 412 38.25 -41.05 12.05
N GLU A 413 39.28 -40.74 11.25
CA GLU A 413 39.58 -39.41 10.76
C GLU A 413 38.41 -38.89 9.92
N ALA A 414 37.45 -38.23 10.56
CA ALA A 414 36.60 -37.30 9.86
C ALA A 414 37.45 -36.05 9.60
N ARG A 415 38.00 -35.94 8.38
CA ARG A 415 38.36 -34.64 7.82
C ARG A 415 37.09 -33.79 7.85
N ILE A 416 36.95 -32.99 8.89
CA ILE A 416 36.06 -31.84 8.86
C ILE A 416 36.66 -30.95 7.78
N MET A 417 36.07 -31.00 6.58
CA MET A 417 36.27 -29.98 5.57
C MET A 417 35.57 -28.74 6.11
N THR A 418 36.25 -28.02 6.99
CA THR A 418 35.87 -26.67 7.37
C THR A 418 35.97 -25.86 6.08
N ILE A 419 34.85 -25.72 5.38
CA ILE A 419 34.71 -24.68 4.36
C ILE A 419 34.71 -23.37 5.15
N THR A 420 35.90 -22.89 5.48
CA THR A 420 36.10 -21.49 5.81
C THR A 420 35.90 -20.74 4.50
N THR A 421 34.65 -20.37 4.20
CA THR A 421 34.40 -19.29 3.24
C THR A 421 35.02 -18.05 3.83
N HIS A 422 36.29 -17.83 3.49
CA HIS A 422 36.80 -16.47 3.41
C HIS A 422 35.85 -15.75 2.46
N ILE A 423 35.01 -14.86 3.00
CA ILE A 423 34.34 -13.83 2.21
C ILE A 423 35.45 -12.85 1.80
N THR A 424 36.29 -13.29 0.87
CA THR A 424 37.19 -12.42 0.12
C THR A 424 36.31 -11.66 -0.86
N SER A 425 36.17 -10.36 -0.61
CA SER A 425 35.75 -9.29 -1.54
C SER A 425 34.66 -9.66 -2.55
N THR A 426 33.50 -9.01 -2.42
CA THR A 426 32.48 -8.90 -3.47
C THR A 426 33.11 -8.82 -4.86
N PRO A 427 32.81 -9.76 -5.78
CA PRO A 427 33.35 -9.67 -7.13
C PRO A 427 32.83 -8.36 -7.74
N ARG A 428 33.73 -7.52 -8.24
CA ARG A 428 33.36 -6.34 -9.03
C ARG A 428 32.49 -6.83 -10.19
N LEU A 429 31.18 -6.64 -10.12
CA LEU A 429 30.28 -6.96 -11.22
C LEU A 429 30.70 -6.15 -12.45
N GLY A 430 30.82 -6.81 -13.60
CA GLY A 430 31.05 -6.13 -14.86
C GLY A 430 29.91 -5.16 -15.18
N THR A 431 30.27 -3.97 -15.68
CA THR A 431 29.38 -2.87 -16.08
C THR A 431 28.15 -3.32 -16.86
N ALA A 432 28.29 -4.35 -17.71
CA ALA A 432 27.20 -4.94 -18.49
C ALA A 432 26.04 -5.49 -17.63
N ARG A 433 26.33 -6.19 -16.52
CA ARG A 433 25.27 -6.76 -15.66
C ARG A 433 24.53 -5.70 -14.86
N SER A 434 25.24 -4.64 -14.44
CA SER A 434 24.63 -3.48 -13.78
C SER A 434 23.70 -2.73 -14.74
N MET A 435 24.10 -2.55 -16.00
CA MET A 435 23.27 -1.92 -17.03
C MET A 435 22.00 -2.71 -17.32
N VAL A 436 22.08 -4.04 -17.43
CA VAL A 436 20.90 -4.90 -17.65
C VAL A 436 19.91 -4.80 -16.49
N ALA A 437 20.40 -4.78 -15.25
CA ALA A 437 19.53 -4.69 -14.08
C ALA A 437 18.85 -3.31 -13.97
N ILE A 438 19.60 -2.22 -14.19
CA ILE A 438 19.02 -0.87 -14.27
C ILE A 438 17.96 -0.83 -15.38
N GLY A 439 18.25 -1.38 -16.56
CA GLY A 439 17.30 -1.45 -17.67
C GLY A 439 16.02 -2.22 -17.33
N ASN A 440 16.14 -3.36 -16.64
CA ASN A 440 14.99 -4.14 -16.18
C ASN A 440 14.12 -3.37 -15.19
N GLU A 441 14.74 -2.71 -14.21
CA GLU A 441 14.03 -1.92 -13.20
C GLU A 441 13.38 -0.67 -13.81
N THR A 442 14.09 0.03 -14.70
CA THR A 442 13.50 1.14 -15.47
C THR A 442 12.33 0.66 -16.32
N GLY A 443 12.46 -0.48 -17.00
CA GLY A 443 11.39 -1.08 -17.79
C GLY A 443 10.17 -1.48 -16.95
N LYS A 444 10.39 -1.99 -15.73
CA LYS A 444 9.32 -2.22 -14.74
C LYS A 444 8.60 -0.91 -14.41
N GLY A 445 9.35 0.14 -14.06
CA GLY A 445 8.78 1.45 -13.73
C GLY A 445 7.99 2.08 -14.87
N LEU A 446 8.46 1.97 -16.12
CA LEU A 446 7.73 2.48 -17.29
C LEU A 446 6.44 1.71 -17.59
N ARG A 447 6.43 0.38 -17.40
CA ARG A 447 5.20 -0.42 -17.51
C ARG A 447 4.17 -0.03 -16.44
N GLN A 448 4.64 0.24 -15.23
CA GLN A 448 3.78 0.75 -14.17
C GLN A 448 3.20 2.12 -14.52
N ALA A 449 4.03 3.05 -15.02
CA ALA A 449 3.55 4.35 -15.51
C ALA A 449 2.46 4.21 -16.60
N TRP A 450 2.60 3.23 -17.50
CA TRP A 450 1.57 2.94 -18.50
C TRP A 450 0.28 2.36 -17.90
N ALA A 451 0.37 1.56 -16.84
CA ALA A 451 -0.80 1.10 -16.09
C ALA A 451 -1.55 2.30 -15.46
N GLU A 452 -0.81 3.31 -15.00
CA GLU A 452 -1.30 4.54 -14.36
C GLU A 452 -1.80 5.61 -15.37
N ARG A 453 -1.84 5.33 -16.68
CA ARG A 453 -2.18 6.31 -17.74
C ARG A 453 -3.51 7.04 -17.55
N VAL A 454 -4.52 6.39 -16.97
CA VAL A 454 -5.84 7.00 -16.72
C VAL A 454 -5.73 8.06 -15.63
N GLN A 455 -4.99 7.77 -14.56
CA GLN A 455 -4.71 8.73 -13.50
C GLN A 455 -3.94 9.93 -14.04
N ILE A 456 -2.89 9.69 -14.84
CA ILE A 456 -2.11 10.78 -15.49
C ILE A 456 -3.02 11.66 -16.36
N ALA A 457 -3.95 11.06 -17.11
CA ALA A 457 -4.90 11.80 -17.95
C ALA A 457 -5.87 12.67 -17.14
N ILE A 458 -6.18 12.28 -15.89
CA ILE A 458 -7.05 13.06 -14.97
C ILE A 458 -6.26 14.18 -14.28
N GLU A 459 -5.02 13.92 -13.87
CA GLU A 459 -4.19 14.89 -13.14
C GLU A 459 -3.68 16.03 -14.04
N LEU A 460 -3.41 15.74 -15.32
CA LEU A 460 -2.79 16.71 -16.21
C LEU A 460 -3.63 17.98 -16.45
N PRO A 461 -4.95 17.89 -16.73
CA PRO A 461 -5.82 19.06 -16.77
C PRO A 461 -5.83 19.83 -15.45
N LEU A 462 -5.82 19.13 -14.31
CA LEU A 462 -5.81 19.77 -12.99
C LEU A 462 -4.55 20.62 -12.79
N PHE A 463 -3.36 20.08 -13.09
CA PHE A 463 -2.12 20.86 -13.00
C PHE A 463 -2.10 22.06 -13.94
N ALA A 464 -2.60 21.90 -15.16
CA ALA A 464 -2.69 23.00 -16.13
C ALA A 464 -3.64 24.11 -15.67
N ILE A 465 -4.84 23.74 -15.18
CA ILE A 465 -5.83 24.68 -14.66
C ILE A 465 -5.27 25.41 -13.44
N VAL A 466 -4.71 24.68 -12.48
CA VAL A 466 -4.11 25.28 -11.28
C VAL A 466 -2.97 26.21 -11.68
N GLY A 467 -2.03 25.78 -12.53
CA GLY A 467 -0.94 26.63 -12.99
C GLY A 467 -1.41 27.92 -13.67
N LEU A 468 -2.43 27.84 -14.55
CA LEU A 468 -3.01 29.01 -15.20
C LEU A 468 -3.74 29.94 -14.21
N LEU A 469 -4.45 29.39 -13.23
CA LEU A 469 -5.09 30.17 -12.17
C LEU A 469 -4.06 30.92 -11.33
N PHE A 470 -2.97 30.26 -10.93
CA PHE A 470 -1.88 30.91 -10.22
C PHE A 470 -1.22 32.00 -11.09
N ALA A 471 -0.95 31.73 -12.36
CA ALA A 471 -0.39 32.72 -13.28
C ALA A 471 -1.28 33.95 -13.46
N LEU A 472 -2.62 33.77 -13.45
CA LEU A 472 -3.58 34.86 -13.60
C LEU A 472 -3.73 35.70 -12.30
N LEU A 473 -3.66 35.05 -11.14
CA LEU A 473 -3.98 35.66 -9.84
C LEU A 473 -2.76 36.26 -9.14
N LEU A 474 -1.60 35.60 -9.21
CA LEU A 474 -0.41 36.08 -8.49
C LEU A 474 0.21 37.29 -9.17
N GLY A 475 0.77 38.18 -8.35
CA GLY A 475 1.42 39.42 -8.81
C GLY A 475 0.46 40.59 -9.09
N ARG A 476 -0.86 40.39 -8.96
CA ARG A 476 -1.89 41.41 -9.31
C ARG A 476 -2.61 42.04 -8.13
N GLY A 477 -2.05 41.91 -6.93
CA GLY A 477 -2.65 42.46 -5.71
C GLY A 477 -2.90 43.97 -5.81
N ASP A 478 -1.93 44.73 -6.32
CA ASP A 478 -1.99 46.18 -6.40
C ASP A 478 -3.02 46.67 -7.44
N GLU A 479 -3.14 46.00 -8.58
CA GLU A 479 -4.15 46.31 -9.60
C GLU A 479 -5.57 46.04 -9.10
N VAL A 480 -5.77 44.92 -8.39
CA VAL A 480 -7.06 44.57 -7.79
C VAL A 480 -7.41 45.55 -6.67
N ALA A 481 -6.43 45.93 -5.84
CA ALA A 481 -6.61 46.92 -4.78
C ALA A 481 -6.96 48.31 -5.34
N ALA A 482 -6.37 48.70 -6.47
CA ALA A 482 -6.60 50.00 -7.10
C ALA A 482 -7.92 50.07 -7.90
N THR A 483 -8.29 48.99 -8.62
CA THR A 483 -9.40 49.01 -9.59
C THR A 483 -10.64 48.24 -9.13
N GLY A 484 -10.52 47.39 -8.11
CA GLY A 484 -11.57 46.49 -7.64
C GLY A 484 -11.96 45.39 -8.65
N ARG A 485 -11.18 45.18 -9.72
CA ARG A 485 -11.47 44.21 -10.78
C ARG A 485 -10.24 43.35 -11.06
N LEU A 486 -10.48 42.08 -11.40
CA LEU A 486 -9.44 41.19 -11.92
C LEU A 486 -9.41 41.28 -13.45
N PRO A 487 -8.31 41.73 -14.08
CA PRO A 487 -8.18 41.67 -15.53
C PRO A 487 -7.99 40.20 -15.95
N TRP A 488 -8.95 39.68 -16.71
CA TRP A 488 -8.93 38.30 -17.27
C TRP A 488 -8.01 38.18 -18.48
N GLN A 489 -6.76 38.62 -18.35
CA GLN A 489 -5.74 38.59 -19.41
C GLN A 489 -4.42 38.09 -18.84
N PHE A 490 -3.68 37.28 -19.57
CA PHE A 490 -2.34 36.84 -19.14
C PHE A 490 -1.30 37.90 -19.50
N ASP A 491 -0.45 38.27 -18.55
CA ASP A 491 0.78 39.01 -18.83
C ASP A 491 1.80 37.99 -19.37
N PRO A 492 2.29 38.12 -20.62
CA PRO A 492 3.17 37.14 -21.22
C PRO A 492 4.48 36.94 -20.46
N TYR A 493 5.08 38.01 -19.93
CA TYR A 493 6.34 37.94 -19.20
C TYR A 493 6.13 37.24 -17.85
N TRP A 494 5.16 37.73 -17.06
CA TRP A 494 4.87 37.14 -15.75
C TRP A 494 4.42 35.68 -15.86
N THR A 495 3.58 35.38 -16.85
CA THR A 495 3.10 34.02 -17.08
C THR A 495 4.26 33.08 -17.44
N SER A 496 5.20 33.54 -18.27
CA SER A 496 6.42 32.77 -18.61
C SER A 496 7.31 32.56 -17.38
N TRP A 497 7.55 33.62 -16.60
CA TRP A 497 8.34 33.59 -15.37
C TRP A 497 7.78 32.61 -14.33
N PHE A 498 6.47 32.66 -14.09
CA PHE A 498 5.77 31.76 -13.18
C PHE A 498 5.79 30.34 -13.71
N PHE A 499 5.49 30.16 -15.00
CA PHE A 499 5.38 28.85 -15.63
C PHE A 499 6.68 28.04 -15.52
N VAL A 500 7.84 28.67 -15.74
CA VAL A 500 9.15 28.01 -15.55
C VAL A 500 9.30 27.48 -14.12
N GLY A 501 9.04 28.30 -13.11
CA GLY A 501 9.13 27.86 -11.71
C GLY A 501 8.12 26.77 -11.34
N PHE A 502 6.87 26.93 -11.79
CA PHE A 502 5.81 25.96 -11.56
C PHE A 502 6.13 24.60 -12.16
N VAL A 503 6.54 24.55 -13.43
CA VAL A 503 6.89 23.30 -14.12
C VAL A 503 8.06 22.59 -13.45
N LEU A 504 9.11 23.33 -13.10
CA LEU A 504 10.28 22.75 -12.45
C LEU A 504 9.94 22.22 -11.05
N TYR A 505 9.06 22.90 -10.32
CA TYR A 505 8.54 22.36 -9.07
C TYR A 505 7.63 21.14 -9.29
N THR A 506 6.71 21.15 -10.26
CA THR A 506 5.87 20.00 -10.60
C THR A 506 6.75 18.79 -10.93
N PHE A 507 7.87 19.02 -11.63
CA PHE A 507 8.86 17.99 -11.88
C PHE A 507 9.42 17.40 -10.58
N ILE A 508 9.89 18.25 -9.66
CA ILE A 508 10.41 17.84 -8.35
C ILE A 508 9.35 17.08 -7.54
N TYR A 509 8.13 17.61 -7.49
CA TYR A 509 7.00 17.03 -6.78
C TYR A 509 6.68 15.62 -7.30
N LEU A 510 6.43 15.47 -8.60
CA LEU A 510 6.07 14.19 -9.21
C LEU A 510 7.20 13.17 -9.10
N GLN A 511 8.45 13.59 -9.31
CA GLN A 511 9.61 12.71 -9.14
C GLN A 511 9.68 12.16 -7.72
N SER A 512 9.52 13.01 -6.70
CA SER A 512 9.58 12.58 -5.30
C SER A 512 8.39 11.70 -4.92
N VAL A 513 7.17 12.13 -5.24
CA VAL A 513 5.93 11.44 -4.89
C VAL A 513 5.89 10.05 -5.52
N LYS A 514 6.24 9.92 -6.81
CA LYS A 514 6.27 8.61 -7.49
C LYS A 514 7.33 7.69 -6.90
N THR A 515 8.53 8.21 -6.64
CA THR A 515 9.61 7.41 -6.04
C THR A 515 9.20 6.92 -4.66
N PHE A 516 8.58 7.79 -3.85
CA PHE A 516 8.11 7.46 -2.52
C PHE A 516 7.00 6.40 -2.53
N TRP A 517 5.91 6.62 -3.26
CA TRP A 517 4.77 5.69 -3.27
C TRP A 517 5.13 4.34 -3.87
N ARG A 518 6.02 4.30 -4.88
CA ARG A 518 6.53 3.03 -5.42
C ARG A 518 7.35 2.27 -4.40
N LEU A 519 8.24 2.95 -3.67
CA LEU A 519 9.02 2.33 -2.62
C LEU A 519 8.13 1.84 -1.47
N LEU A 520 7.20 2.68 -1.02
CA LEU A 520 6.26 2.33 0.05
C LEU A 520 5.34 1.18 -0.36
N GLY A 521 4.86 1.15 -1.61
CA GLY A 521 4.05 0.07 -2.14
C GLY A 521 4.78 -1.27 -2.17
N GLU A 522 6.06 -1.28 -2.52
CA GLU A 522 6.86 -2.52 -2.44
C GLU A 522 7.20 -2.96 -1.02
N ILE A 523 7.42 -2.00 -0.12
CA ILE A 523 7.57 -2.26 1.31
C ILE A 523 6.28 -2.90 1.85
N GLN A 524 5.12 -2.32 1.55
CA GLN A 524 3.81 -2.82 1.96
C GLN A 524 3.46 -4.16 1.31
N GLY A 525 3.87 -4.35 0.04
CA GLY A 525 3.64 -5.58 -0.71
C GLY A 525 4.67 -6.69 -0.45
N GLY A 526 5.64 -6.49 0.45
CA GLY A 526 6.67 -7.49 0.79
C GLY A 526 7.64 -7.83 -0.35
N THR A 527 7.58 -7.14 -1.48
CA THR A 527 8.41 -7.41 -2.67
C THR A 527 9.78 -6.72 -2.60
N LEU A 528 9.97 -5.84 -1.62
CA LEU A 528 11.26 -5.16 -1.43
C LEU A 528 12.40 -6.16 -1.22
N GLU A 529 12.17 -7.25 -0.48
CA GLU A 529 13.19 -8.28 -0.20
C GLU A 529 13.72 -8.93 -1.48
N GLN A 530 12.86 -9.20 -2.47
CA GLN A 530 13.26 -9.74 -3.76
C GLN A 530 14.26 -8.82 -4.48
N THR A 531 14.14 -7.51 -4.28
CA THR A 531 15.08 -6.53 -4.82
C THR A 531 16.43 -6.58 -4.08
N TYR A 532 16.43 -6.86 -2.79
CA TYR A 532 17.62 -7.03 -1.95
C TYR A 532 18.34 -8.37 -2.16
N LEU A 533 17.66 -9.39 -2.72
CA LEU A 533 18.25 -10.66 -3.15
C LEU A 533 19.06 -10.52 -4.46
N SER A 534 18.92 -9.41 -5.17
CA SER A 534 19.73 -9.15 -6.36
C SER A 534 21.22 -9.00 -5.99
N PRO A 535 22.16 -9.44 -6.85
CA PRO A 535 23.60 -9.36 -6.58
C PRO A 535 24.14 -7.92 -6.61
N LEU A 536 23.28 -6.92 -6.84
CA LEU A 536 23.67 -5.52 -6.94
C LEU A 536 23.49 -4.81 -5.61
N PRO A 537 24.30 -3.78 -5.31
CA PRO A 537 24.07 -2.93 -4.15
C PRO A 537 22.64 -2.36 -4.22
N ALA A 538 21.90 -2.50 -3.12
CA ALA A 538 20.50 -2.09 -3.05
C ALA A 538 20.25 -0.64 -3.49
N TRP A 539 21.19 0.27 -3.21
CA TRP A 539 21.10 1.67 -3.65
C TRP A 539 21.23 1.84 -5.17
N VAL A 540 21.96 0.97 -5.88
CA VAL A 540 22.09 1.02 -7.34
C VAL A 540 20.80 0.52 -8.00
N ASN A 541 20.31 -0.65 -7.56
CA ASN A 541 19.13 -1.25 -8.19
C ASN A 541 17.84 -0.50 -7.83
N ILE A 542 17.60 -0.23 -6.54
CA ILE A 542 16.36 0.41 -6.07
C ILE A 542 16.33 1.88 -6.47
N ALA A 543 17.42 2.62 -6.27
CA ALA A 543 17.35 4.06 -6.47
C ALA A 543 17.55 4.45 -7.94
N VAL A 544 18.53 3.89 -8.64
CA VAL A 544 18.86 4.38 -10.00
C VAL A 544 17.80 3.97 -11.01
N GLY A 545 17.41 2.69 -11.05
CA GLY A 545 16.41 2.21 -12.01
C GLY A 545 15.04 2.90 -11.88
N ARG A 546 14.59 3.12 -10.65
CA ARG A 546 13.31 3.79 -10.33
C ARG A 546 13.33 5.27 -10.59
N LEU A 547 14.42 5.92 -10.18
CA LEU A 547 14.64 7.34 -10.43
C LEU A 547 14.64 7.62 -11.93
N THR A 548 15.31 6.78 -12.73
CA THR A 548 15.32 6.92 -14.20
C THR A 548 13.91 6.79 -14.79
N ALA A 549 13.12 5.80 -14.36
CA ALA A 549 11.74 5.67 -14.81
C ALA A 549 10.87 6.88 -14.42
N ALA A 550 10.99 7.35 -13.16
CA ALA A 550 10.26 8.52 -12.68
C ALA A 550 10.62 9.80 -13.44
N VAL A 551 11.91 9.99 -13.79
CA VAL A 551 12.37 11.13 -14.58
C VAL A 551 11.73 11.12 -15.98
N VAL A 552 11.77 9.98 -16.68
CA VAL A 552 11.20 9.86 -18.03
C VAL A 552 9.70 10.14 -18.01
N GLU A 553 8.99 9.53 -17.08
CA GLU A 553 7.56 9.71 -16.90
C GLU A 553 7.20 11.16 -16.58
N THR A 554 7.95 11.80 -15.69
CA THR A 554 7.70 13.19 -15.30
C THR A 554 8.01 14.16 -16.44
N ALA A 555 9.03 13.87 -17.26
CA ALA A 555 9.31 14.66 -18.45
C ALA A 555 8.15 14.64 -19.46
N VAL A 556 7.46 13.50 -19.63
CA VAL A 556 6.26 13.40 -20.48
C VAL A 556 5.14 14.29 -19.94
N VAL A 557 4.88 14.23 -18.62
CA VAL A 557 3.84 15.05 -17.97
C VAL A 557 4.16 16.54 -18.10
N VAL A 558 5.41 16.93 -17.87
CA VAL A 558 5.87 18.32 -18.03
C VAL A 558 5.75 18.80 -19.48
N GLY A 559 6.12 17.97 -20.46
CA GLY A 559 5.98 18.32 -21.87
C GLY A 559 4.52 18.53 -22.28
N ALA A 560 3.62 17.67 -21.79
CA ALA A 560 2.20 17.80 -22.03
C ALA A 560 1.59 19.02 -21.27
N LEU A 561 2.06 19.32 -20.06
CA LEU A 561 1.70 20.53 -19.32
C LEU A 561 2.11 21.80 -20.11
N TYR A 562 3.34 21.84 -20.63
CA TYR A 562 3.79 22.92 -21.53
C TYR A 562 2.92 23.06 -22.77
N LEU A 563 2.60 21.95 -23.43
CA LEU A 563 1.71 21.97 -24.59
C LEU A 563 0.35 22.59 -24.23
N VAL A 564 -0.30 22.11 -23.16
CA VAL A 564 -1.62 22.61 -22.75
C VAL A 564 -1.57 24.10 -22.35
N THR A 565 -0.58 24.52 -21.57
CA THR A 565 -0.46 25.92 -21.15
C THR A 565 -0.17 26.84 -22.34
N SER A 566 0.70 26.44 -23.28
CA SER A 566 1.02 27.22 -24.49
C SER A 566 -0.16 27.42 -25.45
N LEU A 567 -1.18 26.56 -25.37
CA LEU A 567 -2.42 26.73 -26.15
C LEU A 567 -3.29 27.88 -25.61
N VAL A 568 -3.17 28.20 -24.32
CA VAL A 568 -4.02 29.15 -23.59
C VAL A 568 -3.31 30.48 -23.33
N ALA A 569 -2.02 30.44 -22.97
CA ALA A 569 -1.21 31.61 -22.65
C ALA A 569 0.00 31.75 -23.57
N ASP A 570 0.39 32.99 -23.85
CA ASP A 570 1.59 33.30 -24.63
C ASP A 570 2.84 33.14 -23.75
N LEU A 571 3.63 32.09 -24.01
CA LEU A 571 4.85 31.76 -23.27
C LEU A 571 6.08 32.22 -24.05
N GLN A 572 6.70 33.31 -23.60
CA GLN A 572 7.89 33.92 -24.19
C GLN A 572 9.15 33.25 -23.64
N LEU A 573 9.47 32.06 -24.16
CA LEU A 573 10.65 31.29 -23.76
C LEU A 573 11.76 31.35 -24.81
N SER A 574 12.98 31.69 -24.37
CA SER A 574 14.22 31.72 -25.14
C SER A 574 14.97 30.40 -24.98
N TRP A 575 15.07 29.63 -26.06
CA TRP A 575 15.74 28.32 -26.04
C TRP A 575 17.25 28.47 -26.24
N ARG A 576 17.95 28.78 -25.15
CA ARG A 576 19.42 28.80 -25.10
C ARG A 576 19.98 27.44 -24.64
N ALA A 577 21.19 27.10 -25.08
CA ALA A 577 21.82 25.83 -24.69
C ALA A 577 22.22 25.76 -23.21
N ASP A 578 22.51 26.92 -22.58
CA ASP A 578 22.82 27.03 -21.15
C ASP A 578 21.60 26.70 -20.26
N ALA A 579 20.38 26.76 -20.78
CA ALA A 579 19.16 26.35 -20.07
C ALA A 579 19.08 24.84 -19.74
N LEU A 580 19.93 24.01 -20.35
CA LEU A 580 20.02 22.58 -20.01
C LEU A 580 20.70 22.35 -18.65
N ALA A 581 21.58 23.26 -18.22
CA ALA A 581 22.31 23.08 -16.98
C ALA A 581 21.41 23.13 -15.74
N PRO A 582 20.50 24.12 -15.58
CA PRO A 582 19.55 24.13 -14.48
C PRO A 582 18.68 22.86 -14.41
N LEU A 583 18.24 22.34 -15.56
CA LEU A 583 17.48 21.08 -15.62
C LEU A 583 18.31 19.91 -15.08
N GLY A 584 19.57 19.80 -15.48
CA GLY A 584 20.51 18.80 -14.95
C GLY A 584 20.70 18.88 -13.44
N PHE A 585 20.80 20.08 -12.88
CA PHE A 585 20.91 20.27 -11.43
C PHE A 585 19.61 19.94 -10.69
N ILE A 586 18.43 20.25 -11.25
CA ILE A 586 17.15 19.82 -10.66
C ILE A 586 17.04 18.30 -10.64
N LEU A 587 17.41 17.63 -11.73
CA LEU A 587 17.43 16.18 -11.80
C LEU A 587 18.33 15.57 -10.72
N ALA A 588 19.55 16.08 -10.60
CA ALA A 588 20.53 15.61 -9.63
C ALA A 588 20.15 15.93 -8.18
N GLY A 589 19.70 17.16 -7.90
CA GLY A 589 19.25 17.57 -6.57
C GLY A 589 18.00 16.83 -6.13
N GLY A 590 17.02 16.68 -7.03
CA GLY A 590 15.81 15.91 -6.82
C GLY A 590 16.09 14.43 -6.58
N ALA A 591 17.13 13.87 -7.22
CA ALA A 591 17.62 12.52 -6.93
C ALA A 591 18.17 12.39 -5.50
N GLY A 592 18.97 13.37 -5.05
CA GLY A 592 19.47 13.44 -3.68
C GLY A 592 18.34 13.52 -2.65
N TYR A 593 17.37 14.39 -2.88
CA TYR A 593 16.16 14.49 -2.06
C TYR A 593 15.35 13.17 -2.05
N SER A 594 15.12 12.58 -3.22
CA SER A 594 14.37 11.31 -3.34
C SER A 594 15.07 10.16 -2.60
N LEU A 595 16.40 10.09 -2.67
CA LEU A 595 17.21 9.14 -1.92
C LEU A 595 17.10 9.36 -0.41
N MET A 596 17.10 10.61 0.03
CA MET A 596 16.94 10.97 1.43
C MET A 596 15.60 10.45 1.96
N ILE A 597 14.51 10.77 1.26
CA ILE A 597 13.15 10.29 1.59
C ILE A 597 13.09 8.76 1.56
N ALA A 598 13.65 8.11 0.54
CA ALA A 598 13.70 6.65 0.49
C ALA A 598 14.42 6.04 1.70
N GLY A 599 15.52 6.64 2.15
CA GLY A 599 16.23 6.25 3.37
C GLY A 599 15.38 6.43 4.63
N LEU A 600 14.66 7.54 4.71
CA LEU A 600 13.73 7.85 5.80
C LEU A 600 12.58 6.83 5.85
N THR A 601 12.00 6.48 4.69
CA THR A 601 10.92 5.48 4.58
C THR A 601 11.38 4.09 5.03
N LEU A 602 12.65 3.74 4.84
CA LEU A 602 13.20 2.48 5.36
C LEU A 602 13.36 2.48 6.89
N ALA A 603 13.57 3.66 7.50
CA ALA A 603 13.77 3.80 8.94
C ALA A 603 12.46 4.04 9.73
N TRP A 604 11.52 4.78 9.12
CA TRP A 604 10.28 5.22 9.76
C TRP A 604 9.07 4.81 8.92
N LYS A 605 8.09 4.19 9.58
CA LYS A 605 6.91 3.58 8.93
C LYS A 605 5.85 4.60 8.47
N ARG A 606 5.96 5.88 8.85
CA ARG A 606 5.00 6.96 8.52
C ARG A 606 5.73 8.23 8.10
N VAL A 607 6.16 8.30 6.84
CA VAL A 607 6.88 9.45 6.26
C VAL A 607 6.00 10.28 5.32
N GLU A 608 4.79 9.80 4.99
CA GLU A 608 3.84 10.44 4.06
C GLU A 608 3.61 11.92 4.40
N LEU A 609 3.14 12.20 5.62
CA LEU A 609 2.87 13.57 6.07
C LEU A 609 4.13 14.43 6.10
N LEU A 610 5.26 13.84 6.50
CA LEU A 610 6.53 14.57 6.54
C LEU A 610 6.96 14.98 5.13
N GLN A 611 6.83 14.08 4.15
CA GLN A 611 7.14 14.37 2.76
C GLN A 611 6.25 15.48 2.19
N GLU A 612 4.93 15.39 2.38
CA GLU A 612 4.01 16.41 1.87
C GLU A 612 4.28 17.79 2.50
N VAL A 613 4.55 17.83 3.81
CA VAL A 613 4.93 19.08 4.50
C VAL A 613 6.24 19.63 3.95
N VAL A 614 7.25 18.79 3.74
CA VAL A 614 8.54 19.24 3.19
C VAL A 614 8.40 19.76 1.75
N LEU A 615 7.65 19.07 0.89
CA LEU A 615 7.40 19.53 -0.48
C LEU A 615 6.61 20.85 -0.49
N MET A 616 5.61 20.98 0.38
CA MET A 616 4.88 22.24 0.55
C MET A 616 5.80 23.39 0.99
N VAL A 617 6.70 23.14 1.94
CA VAL A 617 7.69 24.14 2.37
C VAL A 617 8.63 24.50 1.22
N ILE A 618 9.10 23.52 0.45
CA ILE A 618 9.93 23.76 -0.74
C ILE A 618 9.17 24.61 -1.77
N LEU A 619 7.88 24.35 -2.02
CA LEU A 619 7.06 25.09 -2.96
C LEU A 619 7.07 26.60 -2.71
N PHE A 620 6.86 26.99 -1.46
CA PHE A 620 6.75 28.40 -1.07
C PHE A 620 8.10 29.08 -0.86
N ILE A 621 9.11 28.36 -0.36
CA ILE A 621 10.40 28.95 0.02
C ILE A 621 11.40 28.93 -1.15
N SER A 622 11.33 27.95 -2.07
CA SER A 622 12.31 27.82 -3.16
C SER A 622 12.22 28.90 -4.24
N GLY A 623 11.22 29.77 -4.18
CA GLY A 623 10.96 30.75 -5.23
C GLY A 623 10.25 30.18 -6.46
N ALA A 624 9.71 28.95 -6.40
CA ALA A 624 8.98 28.32 -7.49
C ALA A 624 7.71 29.12 -7.88
N ILE A 625 6.94 29.57 -6.89
CA ILE A 625 5.69 30.33 -7.11
C ILE A 625 5.90 31.84 -6.96
N LEU A 626 6.69 32.27 -5.97
CA LEU A 626 6.88 33.68 -5.62
C LEU A 626 8.31 34.15 -5.93
N PRO A 627 8.51 35.40 -6.40
CA PRO A 627 9.84 35.94 -6.58
C PRO A 627 10.59 35.94 -5.25
N LEU A 628 11.80 35.37 -5.23
CA LEU A 628 12.59 35.24 -4.01
C LEU A 628 12.88 36.62 -3.38
N ALA A 629 13.07 37.65 -4.21
CA ALA A 629 13.29 39.02 -3.79
C ALA A 629 12.12 39.61 -2.97
N ASN A 630 10.90 39.09 -3.16
CA ASN A 630 9.70 39.57 -2.46
C ASN A 630 9.49 38.87 -1.11
N LEU A 631 10.27 37.83 -0.79
CA LEU A 631 10.16 37.13 0.49
C LEU A 631 10.94 37.87 1.59
N PRO A 632 10.53 37.77 2.87
CA PRO A 632 11.30 38.34 3.98
C PRO A 632 12.75 37.83 3.98
N GLY A 633 13.71 38.67 4.37
CA GLY A 633 15.14 38.33 4.29
C GLY A 633 15.53 37.03 5.02
N TRP A 634 14.85 36.70 6.12
CA TRP A 634 15.06 35.42 6.82
C TRP A 634 14.59 34.21 6.00
N VAL A 635 13.50 34.34 5.23
CA VAL A 635 13.01 33.30 4.31
C VAL A 635 13.97 33.16 3.14
N GLN A 636 14.48 34.27 2.61
CA GLN A 636 15.50 34.24 1.56
C GLN A 636 16.74 33.46 2.02
N GLY A 637 17.19 33.67 3.26
CA GLY A 637 18.29 32.90 3.84
C GLY A 637 18.01 31.39 3.93
N LEU A 638 16.77 31.00 4.27
CA LEU A 638 16.36 29.59 4.30
C LEU A 638 16.19 28.98 2.90
N ALA A 639 15.93 29.79 1.87
CA ALA A 639 15.77 29.34 0.50
C ALA A 639 17.10 28.96 -0.15
N GLN A 640 18.19 29.67 0.15
CA GLN A 640 19.52 29.44 -0.45
C GLN A 640 19.99 27.98 -0.39
N PRO A 641 19.91 27.25 0.74
CA PRO A 641 20.36 25.86 0.80
C PRO A 641 19.44 24.84 0.11
N ILE A 642 18.23 25.23 -0.33
CA ILE A 642 17.30 24.31 -0.99
C ILE A 642 17.81 24.03 -2.40
N PHE A 643 17.93 22.75 -2.77
CA PHE A 643 18.47 22.33 -4.08
C PHE A 643 17.73 22.91 -5.29
N ALA A 644 16.44 23.25 -5.13
CA ALA A 644 15.59 23.76 -6.19
C ALA A 644 15.77 25.26 -6.46
N THR A 645 16.16 26.05 -5.45
CA THR A 645 16.12 27.52 -5.51
C THR A 645 16.97 28.11 -6.63
N HIS A 646 18.25 27.72 -6.67
CA HIS A 646 19.18 28.27 -7.64
C HIS A 646 18.94 27.75 -9.07
N PRO A 647 18.68 26.46 -9.29
CA PRO A 647 18.29 25.99 -10.61
C PRO A 647 17.01 26.64 -11.15
N ILE A 648 15.99 26.87 -10.32
CA ILE A 648 14.77 27.57 -10.77
C ILE A 648 15.09 28.99 -11.23
N GLU A 649 15.88 29.73 -10.45
CA GLU A 649 16.27 31.10 -10.81
C GLU A 649 17.16 31.14 -12.06
N ALA A 650 18.12 30.21 -12.17
CA ALA A 650 18.97 30.09 -13.35
C ALA A 650 18.18 29.74 -14.62
N ALA A 651 17.14 28.92 -14.49
CA ALA A 651 16.24 28.59 -15.59
C ALA A 651 15.44 29.82 -16.05
N ARG A 652 15.04 30.71 -15.14
CA ARG A 652 14.38 31.98 -15.51
C ARG A 652 15.32 32.96 -16.19
N LEU A 653 16.54 33.12 -15.67
CA LEU A 653 17.56 33.96 -16.31
C LEU A 653 17.80 33.54 -17.76
N THR A 654 17.88 32.23 -18.02
CA THR A 654 18.17 31.70 -19.36
C THR A 654 16.95 31.63 -20.27
N LEU A 655 15.83 31.07 -19.79
CA LEU A 655 14.62 30.84 -20.58
C LEU A 655 13.73 32.07 -20.71
N VAL A 656 13.70 32.99 -19.74
CA VAL A 656 12.81 34.15 -19.76
C VAL A 656 13.60 35.41 -20.09
N ASP A 657 14.68 35.66 -19.34
CA ASP A 657 15.44 36.91 -19.48
C ASP A 657 16.51 36.86 -20.58
N ASN A 658 16.73 35.68 -21.18
CA ASN A 658 17.74 35.42 -22.22
C ASN A 658 19.17 35.83 -21.78
N GLN A 659 19.46 35.74 -20.48
CA GLN A 659 20.74 36.05 -19.85
C GLN A 659 21.57 34.78 -19.63
N PRO A 660 22.92 34.86 -19.73
CA PRO A 660 23.79 33.76 -19.34
C PRO A 660 23.76 33.58 -17.81
N ILE A 661 24.01 32.34 -17.37
CA ILE A 661 24.07 32.00 -15.94
C ILE A 661 25.33 32.62 -15.31
N PRO A 662 25.21 33.45 -14.25
CA PRO A 662 26.35 34.04 -13.57
C PRO A 662 27.13 33.00 -12.76
N VAL A 663 28.38 33.30 -12.39
CA VAL A 663 29.17 32.41 -11.54
C VAL A 663 28.68 32.45 -10.09
N TRP A 664 28.39 33.64 -9.59
CA TRP A 664 28.00 33.93 -8.21
C TRP A 664 26.59 34.54 -8.15
N GLY A 665 26.07 34.69 -6.93
CA GLY A 665 24.73 35.22 -6.69
C GLY A 665 23.63 34.17 -6.84
N THR A 666 22.39 34.57 -6.55
CA THR A 666 21.24 33.67 -6.66
C THR A 666 21.06 33.22 -8.10
N GLY A 667 21.04 31.91 -8.32
CA GLY A 667 20.95 31.33 -9.67
C GLY A 667 22.30 31.11 -10.33
N GLY A 668 23.41 31.43 -9.64
CA GLY A 668 24.75 31.22 -10.17
C GLY A 668 25.26 29.79 -10.07
N TRP A 669 26.26 29.47 -10.89
CA TRP A 669 26.92 28.17 -10.96
C TRP A 669 27.42 27.66 -9.60
N ALA A 670 28.08 28.51 -8.82
CA ALA A 670 28.68 28.11 -7.55
C ALA A 670 27.63 27.56 -6.58
N TRP A 671 26.47 28.22 -6.49
CA TRP A 671 25.38 27.82 -5.63
C TRP A 671 24.68 26.54 -6.14
N MET A 672 24.44 26.42 -7.44
CA MET A 672 23.85 25.20 -8.01
C MET A 672 24.72 23.96 -7.78
N VAL A 673 26.04 24.08 -7.96
CA VAL A 673 26.99 22.99 -7.69
C VAL A 673 27.02 22.66 -6.20
N ALA A 674 27.15 23.66 -5.33
CA ALA A 674 27.27 23.45 -3.89
C ALA A 674 26.02 22.78 -3.29
N THR A 675 24.83 23.31 -3.61
CA THR A 675 23.55 22.78 -3.11
C THR A 675 23.28 21.38 -3.63
N THR A 676 23.46 21.15 -4.93
CA THR A 676 23.25 19.82 -5.54
C THR A 676 24.19 18.78 -4.96
N ALA A 677 25.49 19.09 -4.85
CA ALA A 677 26.46 18.18 -4.24
C ALA A 677 26.13 17.89 -2.77
N GLY A 678 25.73 18.91 -2.01
CA GLY A 678 25.31 18.76 -0.62
C GLY A 678 24.10 17.84 -0.45
N TRP A 679 23.04 18.06 -1.24
CA TRP A 679 21.82 17.25 -1.19
C TRP A 679 22.03 15.81 -1.69
N LEU A 680 22.86 15.61 -2.71
CA LEU A 680 23.26 14.26 -3.14
C LEU A 680 24.01 13.52 -2.04
N ALA A 681 25.00 14.17 -1.42
CA ALA A 681 25.76 13.57 -0.31
C ALA A 681 24.84 13.23 0.87
N LEU A 682 23.95 14.17 1.25
CA LEU A 682 22.97 13.96 2.32
C LEU A 682 22.02 12.80 2.00
N GLY A 683 21.51 12.73 0.77
CA GLY A 683 20.62 11.66 0.32
C GLY A 683 21.27 10.29 0.36
N VAL A 684 22.51 10.17 -0.15
CA VAL A 684 23.28 8.92 -0.10
C VAL A 684 23.56 8.49 1.35
N LEU A 685 23.92 9.44 2.22
CA LEU A 685 24.15 9.17 3.64
C LEU A 685 22.88 8.70 4.34
N ALA A 686 21.76 9.42 4.16
CA ALA A 686 20.47 9.08 4.74
C ALA A 686 19.97 7.71 4.27
N PHE A 687 20.05 7.42 2.97
CA PHE A 687 19.73 6.11 2.42
C PHE A 687 20.62 5.01 3.01
N GLY A 688 21.94 5.25 3.10
CA GLY A 688 22.88 4.31 3.68
C GLY A 688 22.65 4.04 5.17
N ILE A 689 22.17 5.04 5.93
CA ILE A 689 21.78 4.89 7.34
C ILE A 689 20.47 4.12 7.45
N GLY A 690 19.43 4.51 6.70
CA GLY A 690 18.12 3.87 6.69
C GLY A 690 18.20 2.39 6.29
N ASN A 691 18.98 2.08 5.25
CA ASN A 691 19.22 0.70 4.82
C ASN A 691 19.92 -0.14 5.90
N ARG A 692 20.94 0.42 6.58
CA ARG A 692 21.62 -0.27 7.70
C ARG A 692 20.67 -0.50 8.88
N ALA A 693 19.84 0.49 9.21
CA ALA A 693 18.84 0.38 10.26
C ALA A 693 17.80 -0.71 9.92
N ALA A 694 17.29 -0.72 8.69
CA ALA A 694 16.31 -1.70 8.23
C ALA A 694 16.86 -3.13 8.29
N LYS A 695 18.10 -3.34 7.84
CA LYS A 695 18.79 -4.64 7.94
C LYS A 695 19.02 -5.08 9.38
N ARG A 696 19.40 -4.16 10.28
CA ARG A 696 19.67 -4.48 11.69
C ARG A 696 18.39 -4.81 12.46
N ASN A 697 17.29 -4.14 12.15
CA ASN A 697 16.03 -4.29 12.87
C ASN A 697 15.13 -5.40 12.29
N GLY A 698 15.56 -6.09 11.22
CA GLY A 698 14.73 -7.08 10.52
C GLY A 698 13.49 -6.48 9.85
N SER A 699 13.41 -5.15 9.72
CA SER A 699 12.20 -4.46 9.27
C SER A 699 11.98 -4.51 7.75
N LEU A 700 12.89 -5.15 7.02
CA LEU A 700 12.67 -5.51 5.61
C LEU A 700 11.58 -6.59 5.45
N VAL A 701 11.30 -7.32 6.53
CA VAL A 701 10.37 -8.45 6.58
C VAL A 701 9.08 -8.09 7.33
N SER A 702 9.14 -7.22 8.33
CA SER A 702 7.99 -6.87 9.17
C SER A 702 7.29 -5.61 8.66
N TYR A 703 6.34 -5.76 7.75
CA TYR A 703 5.33 -4.72 7.51
C TYR A 703 3.98 -5.19 7.95
#